data_AF-A0A0W1A3X1-F1
#
_entry.id   AF-A0A0W1A3X1-F1
#
_cell.length_a   1.000
_cell.length_b   1.000
_cell.length_c   1.000
_cell.angle_alpha   90.00
_cell.angle_beta   90.00
_cell.angle_gamma   90.00
#
_symmetry.space_group_name_H-M   'P 1'
#
loop_
_entity.id
_entity.type
_entity.pdbx_description
1 polymer ?
#
loop_
_entity_poly.entity_id
_entity_poly.type
_entity_poly.pdbx_seq_one_letter_code
_entity_poly.pdbx_strand_id
1 'polypeptide(L)'
;MKIIQIKRAASGALEPLTDRVYFPRSEFHCRYPALWPMMDYVRWSTYHRSDFKKLEGVSSDEFKFFGNQTQLKRGMYPKIGNFYNPFHFKAYQDALKPVVHPLATAEAAVWYNRLLARQKKMAAYVVAKVKERDPDYSINADNDYTCVLFSLPKPPAEKNVTTWSHLLSAYLVALTNTLAHERGVNVEMVHRSSFGCLRPSIADCAESVRINLGLTPKEYADCVVDALFLLQRVILNQQSFQIPFESAKLAKSLVSYSKIKTQENERKHEIASSSSSSASSSKKMKSKKVDIHLQDTLWDTLWAPCDSSSKSFASQIFRKSVVKEYLVDLIQQGCQKYSSERLISDSKAFNESFVNPLIKVLKCFRLNKTAISVQVSTAQLSSFAWGDAQQIVDDEFWVLVHEMAEHLGATSEDIETYINGHRMDHIHSFFEMLLANFIFQPVSNPQVEDGCGSDSDEEDDLTIGRRTQRVYAKKIITATGMRALQLIHAASRKYLHDTYKIDIQNMSFSASQMYYETDMALGSYSIPLTSEETKVRKRLPNNVCFFDLNHCNTTQEDMVNAIDFIDKKDKICAVDVTSATTREIHDILVSLFKYRPKLEIILTISSGLKNEQAMADYNPYGTVRIFAKSRESLDRIYDTLLDFEQTAGYRHSKESHLIRKSAKLAGLTPTNETILSGTRPA
;
A
#
# COMPACT_ATOMS: atom_id res chain seq x y z
N MET A 1 -11.32 -18.88 -14.41
CA MET A 1 -11.63 -17.81 -13.45
C MET A 1 -12.96 -18.16 -12.79
N LYS A 2 -12.94 -18.76 -11.60
CA LYS A 2 -14.09 -18.80 -10.68
C LYS A 2 -13.50 -18.63 -9.29
N ILE A 3 -13.70 -17.45 -8.74
CA ILE A 3 -13.61 -17.21 -7.30
C ILE A 3 -14.97 -16.69 -6.94
N ILE A 4 -15.74 -17.57 -6.34
CA ILE A 4 -16.84 -17.20 -5.49
C ILE A 4 -16.65 -18.18 -4.33
N GLN A 5 -16.33 -17.69 -3.14
CA GLN A 5 -16.27 -18.57 -1.96
C GLN A 5 -17.56 -18.53 -1.15
N ILE A 6 -18.46 -17.59 -1.44
CA ILE A 6 -19.85 -17.57 -0.96
C ILE A 6 -20.73 -16.94 -2.04
N LYS A 7 -21.79 -17.62 -2.45
CA LYS A 7 -22.80 -17.07 -3.37
C LYS A 7 -23.93 -16.48 -2.54
N ARG A 8 -24.39 -15.28 -2.88
CA ARG A 8 -25.68 -14.79 -2.37
C ARG A 8 -26.78 -15.50 -3.16
N ALA A 9 -27.56 -16.33 -2.48
CA ALA A 9 -28.76 -16.95 -3.03
C ALA A 9 -29.78 -15.87 -3.39
N ALA A 10 -30.75 -16.21 -4.25
CA ALA A 10 -31.83 -15.30 -4.64
C ALA A 10 -32.67 -14.84 -3.44
N SER A 11 -32.71 -15.64 -2.36
CA SER A 11 -33.34 -15.32 -1.07
C SER A 11 -32.59 -14.27 -0.24
N GLY A 12 -31.38 -13.90 -0.64
CA GLY A 12 -30.47 -13.08 0.16
C GLY A 12 -29.64 -13.87 1.17
N ALA A 13 -29.93 -15.16 1.35
CA ALA A 13 -29.11 -16.08 2.15
C ALA A 13 -27.73 -16.29 1.50
N LEU A 14 -26.72 -16.54 2.33
CA LEU A 14 -25.35 -16.70 1.90
C LEU A 14 -25.01 -18.20 1.89
N GLU A 15 -24.60 -18.71 0.72
CA GLU A 15 -24.27 -20.13 0.53
C GLU A 15 -22.74 -20.29 0.40
N PRO A 16 -22.06 -20.97 1.34
CA PRO A 16 -20.64 -21.26 1.22
C PRO A 16 -20.38 -22.14 0.01
N LEU A 17 -19.43 -21.75 -0.85
CA LEU A 17 -19.01 -22.57 -1.97
C LEU A 17 -17.89 -23.51 -1.51
N THR A 18 -18.20 -24.80 -1.54
CA THR A 18 -17.30 -25.91 -1.17
C THR A 18 -16.27 -26.24 -2.25
N ASP A 19 -16.43 -25.70 -3.47
CA ASP A 19 -15.44 -25.80 -4.54
C ASP A 19 -14.20 -24.95 -4.22
N ARG A 20 -13.31 -25.52 -3.39
CA ARG A 20 -12.04 -24.94 -2.94
C ARG A 20 -11.00 -24.94 -4.06
N VAL A 21 -11.01 -23.97 -4.98
CA VAL A 21 -9.76 -23.68 -5.72
C VAL A 21 -9.74 -22.30 -6.38
N TYR A 22 -8.89 -21.41 -5.84
CA TYR A 22 -8.00 -20.50 -6.56
C TYR A 22 -7.10 -19.81 -5.53
N PHE A 23 -5.79 -19.76 -5.77
CA PHE A 23 -4.89 -18.83 -5.08
C PHE A 23 -4.57 -17.70 -6.03
N PRO A 24 -5.36 -16.64 -6.06
CA PRO A 24 -4.88 -15.43 -6.65
C PRO A 24 -3.97 -14.73 -5.67
N ARG A 25 -2.67 -14.75 -5.94
CA ARG A 25 -1.75 -13.94 -5.15
C ARG A 25 -1.82 -12.46 -5.55
N SER A 26 -2.83 -12.07 -6.34
CA SER A 26 -3.29 -10.69 -6.51
C SER A 26 -4.73 -10.55 -6.02
N GLU A 27 -4.89 -9.99 -4.81
CA GLU A 27 -6.20 -9.85 -4.15
C GLU A 27 -7.22 -9.05 -4.98
N PHE A 28 -6.75 -8.07 -5.78
CA PHE A 28 -7.61 -7.21 -6.60
C PHE A 28 -8.42 -7.93 -7.66
N HIS A 29 -7.90 -9.01 -8.25
CA HIS A 29 -8.63 -9.69 -9.30
C HIS A 29 -9.75 -10.60 -8.76
N CYS A 30 -9.86 -10.70 -7.43
CA CYS A 30 -10.35 -11.90 -6.78
C CYS A 30 -11.33 -11.63 -5.66
N ARG A 31 -11.12 -10.54 -4.94
CA ARG A 31 -12.06 -10.03 -3.94
C ARG A 31 -13.38 -9.55 -4.57
N TYR A 32 -13.31 -8.81 -5.68
CA TYR A 32 -14.49 -8.13 -6.23
C TYR A 32 -15.43 -9.02 -7.06
N PRO A 33 -14.96 -9.99 -7.88
CA PRO A 33 -15.86 -10.88 -8.60
C PRO A 33 -16.74 -11.75 -7.69
N ALA A 34 -16.31 -12.01 -6.46
CA ALA A 34 -17.07 -12.78 -5.46
C ALA A 34 -18.20 -11.95 -4.78
N LEU A 35 -18.14 -10.62 -4.90
CA LEU A 35 -19.08 -9.68 -4.28
C LEU A 35 -19.90 -9.08 -5.42
N TRP A 36 -21.01 -9.75 -5.75
CA TRP A 36 -21.79 -9.62 -7.00
C TRP A 36 -22.32 -8.21 -7.42
N PRO A 37 -22.02 -7.08 -6.76
CA PRO A 37 -22.20 -5.76 -7.40
C PRO A 37 -20.95 -5.17 -8.09
N MET A 38 -19.74 -5.67 -7.83
CA MET A 38 -18.48 -5.00 -8.21
C MET A 38 -17.64 -5.73 -9.26
N MET A 39 -18.27 -6.19 -10.35
CA MET A 39 -17.61 -7.05 -11.34
C MET A 39 -16.52 -6.36 -12.17
N ASP A 40 -16.52 -5.01 -12.22
CA ASP A 40 -15.52 -4.25 -12.98
C ASP A 40 -14.32 -3.86 -12.11
N TYR A 41 -13.36 -4.79 -11.98
CA TYR A 41 -12.10 -4.54 -11.28
C TYR A 41 -11.29 -3.38 -11.87
N VAL A 42 -11.56 -2.94 -13.12
CA VAL A 42 -10.89 -1.79 -13.75
C VAL A 42 -11.31 -0.51 -13.03
N ARG A 43 -12.60 -0.37 -12.69
CA ARG A 43 -13.12 0.75 -11.90
C ARG A 43 -12.52 0.77 -10.49
N TRP A 44 -12.42 -0.38 -9.82
CA TRP A 44 -11.72 -0.45 -8.53
C TRP A 44 -10.23 -0.11 -8.64
N SER A 45 -9.55 -0.60 -9.69
CA SER A 45 -8.13 -0.31 -9.93
C SER A 45 -7.82 1.17 -10.20
N THR A 46 -8.83 2.02 -10.44
CA THR A 46 -8.65 3.49 -10.53
C THR A 46 -8.23 4.10 -9.20
N TYR A 47 -8.50 3.42 -8.09
CA TYR A 47 -7.96 3.74 -6.78
C TYR A 47 -6.48 3.30 -6.60
N HIS A 48 -5.95 2.45 -7.47
CA HIS A 48 -4.56 1.98 -7.38
C HIS A 48 -3.74 2.49 -8.57
N ARG A 49 -3.21 3.71 -8.44
CA ARG A 49 -2.05 4.23 -9.20
C ARG A 49 -2.15 4.03 -10.73
N SER A 50 -3.14 4.66 -11.36
CA SER A 50 -3.24 4.68 -12.81
C SER A 50 -3.49 6.08 -13.34
N ASP A 51 -2.44 6.72 -13.85
CA ASP A 51 -2.52 7.98 -14.62
C ASP A 51 -3.12 7.78 -16.03
N PHE A 52 -3.48 6.55 -16.40
CA PHE A 52 -3.69 6.15 -17.80
C PHE A 52 -5.07 5.59 -18.15
N LYS A 53 -5.98 5.44 -17.18
CA LYS A 53 -7.32 4.93 -17.46
C LYS A 53 -8.28 6.10 -17.60
N LYS A 54 -8.71 6.38 -18.84
CA LYS A 54 -9.89 7.21 -19.10
C LYS A 54 -11.07 6.58 -18.36
N LEU A 55 -11.61 7.31 -17.40
CA LEU A 55 -12.84 6.90 -16.75
C LEU A 55 -14.00 7.09 -17.71
N GLU A 56 -14.90 6.12 -17.73
CA GLU A 56 -16.12 6.20 -18.54
C GLU A 56 -16.99 7.36 -18.03
N GLY A 57 -17.41 8.24 -18.94
CA GLY A 57 -18.24 9.41 -18.62
C GLY A 57 -17.49 10.59 -17.99
N VAL A 58 -16.19 10.45 -17.69
CA VAL A 58 -15.38 11.50 -17.07
C VAL A 58 -14.32 11.98 -18.05
N SER A 59 -14.34 13.28 -18.36
CA SER A 59 -13.29 13.84 -19.21
C SER A 59 -11.96 13.83 -18.47
N SER A 60 -10.83 13.72 -19.19
CA SER A 60 -9.51 13.78 -18.56
C SER A 60 -9.28 15.07 -17.76
N ASP A 61 -10.09 16.10 -17.99
CA ASP A 61 -9.94 17.46 -17.45
C ASP A 61 -10.79 17.70 -16.19
N GLU A 62 -11.83 16.90 -15.98
CA GLU A 62 -12.89 17.14 -14.99
C GLU A 62 -12.44 17.07 -13.52
N PHE A 63 -11.28 16.45 -13.26
CA PHE A 63 -10.74 16.26 -11.91
C PHE A 63 -9.28 16.65 -11.80
N LYS A 64 -8.78 17.41 -12.77
CA LYS A 64 -7.42 17.94 -12.70
C LYS A 64 -7.44 19.12 -11.74
N PHE A 65 -6.57 19.09 -10.74
CA PHE A 65 -6.26 20.31 -10.01
C PHE A 65 -5.48 21.23 -10.96
N PHE A 66 -6.19 22.13 -11.65
CA PHE A 66 -5.57 23.14 -12.52
C PHE A 66 -4.74 24.13 -11.72
N GLY A 67 -5.11 24.34 -10.45
CA GLY A 67 -4.63 25.46 -9.66
C GLY A 67 -4.66 26.73 -10.51
N ASN A 68 -3.50 27.32 -10.75
CA ASN A 68 -3.36 28.57 -11.51
C ASN A 68 -2.74 28.40 -12.92
N GLN A 69 -2.72 27.18 -13.48
CA GLN A 69 -2.16 26.94 -14.81
C GLN A 69 -3.24 27.04 -15.89
N THR A 70 -3.00 27.85 -16.91
CA THR A 70 -3.85 27.93 -18.10
C THR A 70 -3.69 26.73 -19.04
N GLN A 71 -2.55 26.00 -18.94
CA GLN A 71 -2.27 24.78 -19.71
C GLN A 71 -1.47 23.78 -18.88
N LEU A 72 -1.83 22.50 -19.02
CA LEU A 72 -1.23 21.38 -18.29
C LEU A 72 0.11 20.96 -18.92
N LYS A 73 1.18 20.89 -18.12
CA LYS A 73 2.43 20.24 -18.55
C LYS A 73 2.38 18.73 -18.34
N ARG A 74 2.76 17.97 -19.38
CA ARG A 74 2.83 16.50 -19.36
C ARG A 74 3.84 16.04 -18.29
N GLY A 75 3.37 15.31 -17.26
CA GLY A 75 4.22 14.83 -16.17
C GLY A 75 4.14 15.63 -14.87
N MET A 76 3.31 16.68 -14.78
CA MET A 76 2.93 17.31 -13.50
C MET A 76 1.80 16.57 -12.77
N TYR A 77 1.28 15.49 -13.37
CA TYR A 77 0.32 14.62 -12.70
C TYR A 77 1.05 13.83 -11.64
N PRO A 78 0.51 13.78 -10.41
CA PRO A 78 0.92 12.75 -9.48
C PRO A 78 0.85 11.40 -10.19
N LYS A 79 1.97 10.66 -10.26
CA LYS A 79 2.00 9.22 -10.68
C LYS A 79 1.13 8.30 -9.82
N ILE A 80 0.51 8.90 -8.83
CA ILE A 80 -0.41 8.34 -7.87
C ILE A 80 -1.86 8.43 -8.39
N GLY A 81 -2.17 9.16 -9.47
CA GLY A 81 -3.45 9.07 -10.19
C GLY A 81 -4.57 9.97 -9.64
N ASN A 82 -5.57 10.22 -10.49
CA ASN A 82 -6.86 10.76 -10.05
C ASN A 82 -7.57 9.60 -9.32
N PHE A 83 -7.43 9.56 -8.00
CA PHE A 83 -8.04 8.52 -7.20
C PHE A 83 -9.53 8.83 -7.02
N TYR A 84 -10.39 7.89 -7.40
CA TYR A 84 -11.82 8.00 -7.15
C TYR A 84 -12.22 6.99 -6.11
N ASN A 85 -13.10 7.43 -5.21
CA ASN A 85 -13.86 6.49 -4.43
C ASN A 85 -14.77 5.67 -5.38
N PRO A 86 -14.76 4.33 -5.33
CA PRO A 86 -15.58 3.49 -6.21
C PRO A 86 -17.09 3.77 -6.09
N PHE A 87 -17.56 4.32 -4.98
CA PHE A 87 -18.94 4.79 -4.81
C PHE A 87 -19.26 6.10 -5.54
N HIS A 88 -18.37 6.63 -6.38
CA HIS A 88 -18.73 7.60 -7.43
C HIS A 88 -19.50 6.94 -8.58
N PHE A 89 -19.34 5.62 -8.79
CA PHE A 89 -20.00 4.92 -9.88
C PHE A 89 -21.37 4.42 -9.44
N LYS A 90 -22.41 4.72 -10.23
CA LYS A 90 -23.80 4.35 -9.94
C LYS A 90 -23.99 2.86 -9.60
N ALA A 91 -23.33 1.97 -10.34
CA ALA A 91 -23.38 0.53 -10.08
C ALA A 91 -22.89 0.13 -8.66
N TYR A 92 -21.92 0.86 -8.11
CA TYR A 92 -21.40 0.65 -6.75
C TYR A 92 -22.29 1.32 -5.71
N GLN A 93 -22.93 2.44 -6.05
CA GLN A 93 -23.92 3.08 -5.19
C GLN A 93 -25.16 2.18 -5.00
N ASP A 94 -25.66 1.62 -6.10
CA ASP A 94 -26.83 0.73 -6.13
C ASP A 94 -26.57 -0.61 -5.42
N ALA A 95 -25.29 -0.92 -5.13
CA ALA A 95 -24.89 -2.07 -4.34
C ALA A 95 -25.22 -1.93 -2.85
N LEU A 96 -25.25 -0.70 -2.34
CA LEU A 96 -25.53 -0.43 -0.93
C LEU A 96 -27.02 -0.63 -0.64
N LYS A 97 -27.30 -1.33 0.46
CA LYS A 97 -28.65 -1.56 0.97
C LYS A 97 -28.73 -1.03 2.39
N PRO A 98 -28.91 0.29 2.58
CA PRO A 98 -28.91 0.87 3.91
C PRO A 98 -29.98 0.26 4.82
N VAL A 99 -29.64 0.03 6.08
CA VAL A 99 -30.51 -0.59 7.10
C VAL A 99 -30.89 0.40 8.19
N VAL A 100 -32.03 0.21 8.85
CA VAL A 100 -32.51 1.15 9.89
C VAL A 100 -31.65 1.06 11.16
N HIS A 101 -31.29 -0.15 11.56
CA HIS A 101 -30.48 -0.39 12.75
C HIS A 101 -29.04 -0.70 12.34
N PRO A 102 -28.04 -0.16 13.04
CA PRO A 102 -26.64 -0.50 12.78
C PRO A 102 -26.43 -2.00 13.02
N LEU A 103 -25.69 -2.65 12.12
CA LEU A 103 -25.33 -4.06 12.28
C LEU A 103 -24.36 -4.30 13.45
N ALA A 104 -23.58 -3.29 13.81
CA ALA A 104 -22.59 -3.35 14.86
C ALA A 104 -22.49 -2.00 15.58
N THR A 105 -22.37 -2.03 16.91
CA THR A 105 -22.14 -0.86 17.76
C THR A 105 -21.13 -1.19 18.83
N ALA A 106 -20.16 -0.32 19.06
CA ALA A 106 -19.18 -0.48 20.12
C ALA A 106 -18.70 0.88 20.65
N GLU A 107 -17.91 0.85 21.72
CA GLU A 107 -17.16 2.02 22.18
C GLU A 107 -16.28 2.57 21.04
N ALA A 108 -16.17 3.90 20.98
CA ALA A 108 -15.46 4.58 19.91
C ALA A 108 -13.99 4.10 19.81
N ALA A 109 -13.56 3.75 18.60
CA ALA A 109 -12.22 3.25 18.28
C ALA A 109 -11.73 1.99 19.02
N VAL A 110 -12.57 1.28 19.77
CA VAL A 110 -12.12 0.07 20.52
C VAL A 110 -11.55 -0.99 19.57
N TRP A 111 -12.27 -1.31 18.50
CA TRP A 111 -11.84 -2.31 17.53
C TRP A 111 -10.68 -1.82 16.66
N TYR A 112 -10.67 -0.53 16.32
CA TYR A 112 -9.54 0.10 15.64
C TYR A 112 -8.22 -0.14 16.40
N ASN A 113 -8.23 0.17 17.70
CA ASN A 113 -7.05 0.06 18.55
C ASN A 113 -6.65 -1.40 18.79
N ARG A 114 -7.61 -2.30 19.05
CA ARG A 114 -7.34 -3.72 19.29
C ARG A 114 -6.71 -4.41 18.07
N LEU A 115 -7.23 -4.15 16.87
CA LEU A 115 -6.68 -4.72 15.64
C LEU A 115 -5.26 -4.20 15.35
N LEU A 116 -5.02 -2.91 15.56
CA LEU A 116 -3.67 -2.32 15.45
C LEU A 116 -2.70 -2.94 16.46
N ALA A 117 -3.10 -3.05 17.73
CA ALA A 117 -2.27 -3.63 18.78
C ALA A 117 -1.86 -5.07 18.45
N ARG A 118 -2.80 -5.90 17.96
CA ARG A 118 -2.50 -7.26 17.51
C ARG A 118 -1.51 -7.27 16.34
N GLN A 119 -1.70 -6.43 15.33
CA GLN A 119 -0.79 -6.34 14.17
C GLN A 119 0.63 -5.96 14.58
N LYS A 120 0.77 -4.93 15.44
CA LYS A 120 2.07 -4.48 15.98
C LYS A 120 2.77 -5.59 16.77
N LYS A 121 2.02 -6.27 17.64
CA LYS A 121 2.53 -7.40 18.43
C LYS A 121 3.06 -8.53 17.53
N MET A 122 2.34 -8.88 16.48
CA MET A 122 2.76 -9.93 15.55
C MET A 122 3.97 -9.51 14.70
N ALA A 123 4.03 -8.26 14.24
CA ALA A 123 5.20 -7.75 13.52
C ALA A 123 6.45 -7.78 14.41
N ALA A 124 6.34 -7.29 15.65
CA ALA A 124 7.41 -7.33 16.63
C ALA A 124 7.85 -8.77 16.96
N TYR A 125 6.91 -9.71 17.05
CA TYR A 125 7.21 -11.12 17.26
C TYR A 125 8.08 -11.71 16.15
N VAL A 126 7.74 -11.47 14.88
CA VAL A 126 8.54 -11.96 13.74
C VAL A 126 9.96 -11.38 13.79
N VAL A 127 10.09 -10.06 13.99
CA VAL A 127 11.40 -9.40 14.08
C VAL A 127 12.23 -10.00 15.21
N ALA A 128 11.65 -10.14 16.40
CA ALA A 128 12.34 -10.70 17.56
C ALA A 128 12.82 -12.13 17.28
N LYS A 129 11.99 -12.98 16.67
CA LYS A 129 12.34 -14.38 16.36
C LYS A 129 13.39 -14.51 15.27
N VAL A 130 13.40 -13.63 14.28
CA VAL A 130 14.47 -13.58 13.28
C VAL A 130 15.77 -13.11 13.92
N LYS A 131 15.74 -12.02 14.69
CA LYS A 131 16.93 -11.49 15.39
C LYS A 131 17.51 -12.44 16.45
N GLU A 132 16.67 -13.25 17.10
CA GLU A 132 17.11 -14.32 18.02
C GLU A 132 17.97 -15.37 17.30
N ARG A 133 17.65 -15.69 16.04
CA ARG A 133 18.35 -16.71 15.25
C ARG A 133 19.50 -16.15 14.41
N ASP A 134 19.39 -14.91 13.94
CA ASP A 134 20.41 -14.18 13.20
C ASP A 134 20.34 -12.67 13.56
N PRO A 135 21.15 -12.21 14.53
CA PRO A 135 21.17 -10.81 14.96
C PRO A 135 21.51 -9.82 13.84
N ASP A 136 22.26 -10.26 12.83
CA ASP A 136 22.72 -9.44 11.70
C ASP A 136 21.72 -9.43 10.54
N TYR A 137 20.65 -10.22 10.62
CA TYR A 137 19.59 -10.22 9.60
C TYR A 137 18.99 -8.81 9.50
N SER A 138 18.98 -8.23 8.30
CA SER A 138 18.43 -6.90 8.05
C SER A 138 16.90 -6.95 8.06
N ILE A 139 16.31 -6.74 9.24
CA ILE A 139 14.88 -6.80 9.50
C ILE A 139 14.50 -5.86 10.65
N ASN A 140 13.36 -5.17 10.52
CA ASN A 140 12.79 -4.34 11.56
C ASN A 140 11.25 -4.29 11.50
N ALA A 141 10.68 -3.76 12.57
CA ALA A 141 9.32 -3.24 12.65
C ALA A 141 9.36 -2.01 13.56
N ASP A 142 10.32 -1.12 13.28
CA ASP A 142 10.65 0.01 14.14
C ASP A 142 9.45 0.94 14.34
N ASN A 143 9.47 1.71 15.44
CA ASN A 143 8.41 2.68 15.76
C ASN A 143 7.02 2.05 15.90
N ASP A 144 6.94 0.84 16.45
CA ASP A 144 5.69 0.10 16.59
C ASP A 144 4.93 0.00 15.26
N TYR A 145 5.65 -0.29 14.17
CA TYR A 145 5.05 -0.43 12.87
C TYR A 145 4.24 -1.73 12.75
N THR A 146 3.13 -1.67 12.03
CA THR A 146 2.20 -2.82 11.87
C THR A 146 2.68 -3.89 10.88
N CYS A 147 3.81 -3.64 10.22
CA CYS A 147 4.37 -4.53 9.20
C CYS A 147 5.85 -4.83 9.52
N VAL A 148 6.31 -5.97 9.04
CA VAL A 148 7.71 -6.37 9.07
C VAL A 148 8.39 -5.84 7.81
N LEU A 149 9.56 -5.23 7.95
CA LEU A 149 10.41 -4.78 6.85
C LEU A 149 11.70 -5.57 6.87
N PHE A 150 12.05 -6.20 5.75
CA PHE A 150 13.33 -6.89 5.63
C PHE A 150 14.02 -6.56 4.32
N SER A 151 15.35 -6.68 4.31
CA SER A 151 16.15 -6.57 3.09
C SER A 151 17.21 -7.67 3.05
N LEU A 152 17.63 -8.03 1.84
CA LEU A 152 18.77 -8.94 1.62
C LEU A 152 19.76 -8.27 0.66
N PRO A 153 21.07 -8.58 0.74
CA PRO A 153 22.07 -8.00 -0.14
C PRO A 153 21.76 -8.25 -1.62
N LYS A 154 21.61 -7.16 -2.39
CA LYS A 154 21.37 -7.23 -3.84
C LYS A 154 22.65 -7.58 -4.59
N PRO A 155 22.58 -8.28 -5.74
CA PRO A 155 23.76 -8.53 -6.57
C PRO A 155 24.34 -7.22 -7.11
N PRO A 156 25.68 -7.09 -7.26
CA PRO A 156 26.32 -5.86 -7.77
C PRO A 156 25.82 -5.42 -9.16
N ALA A 157 25.39 -6.38 -9.98
CA ALA A 157 24.87 -6.12 -11.32
C ALA A 157 23.48 -5.48 -11.33
N GLU A 158 22.67 -5.63 -10.29
CA GLU A 158 21.32 -5.04 -10.23
C GLU A 158 21.40 -3.59 -9.74
N LYS A 159 20.93 -2.67 -10.60
CA LYS A 159 20.93 -1.23 -10.39
C LYS A 159 19.59 -0.69 -9.90
N ASN A 160 18.53 -1.48 -10.00
CA ASN A 160 17.17 -1.16 -9.63
C ASN A 160 16.75 -1.97 -8.40
N VAL A 161 16.78 -1.30 -7.24
CA VAL A 161 16.42 -1.87 -5.93
C VAL A 161 15.00 -2.46 -5.91
N THR A 162 14.04 -1.86 -6.61
CA THR A 162 12.67 -2.38 -6.68
C THR A 162 12.58 -3.71 -7.41
N THR A 163 13.41 -3.92 -8.44
CA THR A 163 13.45 -5.19 -9.18
C THR A 163 13.95 -6.32 -8.29
N TRP A 164 14.92 -6.02 -7.41
CA TRP A 164 15.39 -6.95 -6.39
C TRP A 164 14.30 -7.29 -5.37
N SER A 165 13.64 -6.29 -4.79
CA SER A 165 12.55 -6.48 -3.83
C SER A 165 11.38 -7.30 -4.41
N HIS A 166 11.09 -7.15 -5.71
CA HIS A 166 10.11 -8.01 -6.39
C HIS A 166 10.52 -9.48 -6.48
N LEU A 167 11.80 -9.77 -6.75
CA LEU A 167 12.32 -11.14 -6.78
C LEU A 167 12.19 -11.78 -5.40
N LEU A 168 12.66 -11.08 -4.35
CA LEU A 168 12.54 -11.53 -2.97
C LEU A 168 11.09 -11.80 -2.59
N SER A 169 10.18 -10.87 -2.97
CA SER A 169 8.76 -11.02 -2.68
C SER A 169 8.15 -12.26 -3.33
N ALA A 170 8.49 -12.54 -4.59
CA ALA A 170 7.98 -13.71 -5.31
C ALA A 170 8.40 -15.02 -4.64
N TYR A 171 9.68 -15.12 -4.23
CA TYR A 171 10.18 -16.29 -3.52
C TYR A 171 9.55 -16.43 -2.14
N LEU A 172 9.43 -15.33 -1.38
CA LEU A 172 8.88 -15.39 -0.02
C LEU A 172 7.42 -15.84 -0.01
N VAL A 173 6.61 -15.41 -0.99
CA VAL A 173 5.22 -15.88 -1.10
C VAL A 173 5.17 -17.38 -1.33
N ALA A 174 5.98 -17.91 -2.26
CA ALA A 174 6.00 -19.35 -2.52
C ALA A 174 6.45 -20.16 -1.29
N LEU A 175 7.51 -19.72 -0.62
CA LEU A 175 8.05 -20.38 0.57
C LEU A 175 7.07 -20.34 1.75
N THR A 176 6.51 -19.17 2.05
CA THR A 176 5.55 -19.01 3.16
C THR A 176 4.31 -19.85 2.92
N ASN A 177 3.75 -19.83 1.70
CA ASN A 177 2.57 -20.62 1.38
C ASN A 177 2.85 -22.12 1.39
N THR A 178 4.07 -22.54 1.04
CA THR A 178 4.48 -23.96 1.15
C THR A 178 4.57 -24.38 2.61
N LEU A 179 5.22 -23.60 3.47
CA LEU A 179 5.32 -23.88 4.90
C LEU A 179 3.96 -23.88 5.60
N ALA A 180 3.10 -22.92 5.27
CA ALA A 180 1.72 -22.85 5.74
C ALA A 180 0.94 -24.11 5.37
N HIS A 181 1.11 -24.59 4.13
CA HIS A 181 0.50 -25.85 3.66
C HIS A 181 1.05 -27.06 4.42
N GLU A 182 2.37 -27.19 4.55
CA GLU A 182 3.03 -28.30 5.26
C GLU A 182 2.59 -28.40 6.72
N ARG A 183 2.34 -27.27 7.38
CA ARG A 183 1.94 -27.19 8.79
C ARG A 183 0.42 -27.21 9.00
N GLY A 184 -0.38 -27.28 7.93
CA GLY A 184 -1.83 -27.19 8.02
C GLY A 184 -2.34 -25.85 8.56
N VAL A 185 -1.53 -24.78 8.51
CA VAL A 185 -1.92 -23.40 8.84
C VAL A 185 -2.40 -22.74 7.55
N ASN A 186 -3.57 -23.15 7.09
CA ASN A 186 -4.10 -22.88 5.74
C ASN A 186 -4.42 -21.39 5.46
N VAL A 187 -3.39 -20.56 5.41
CA VAL A 187 -3.43 -19.10 5.22
C VAL A 187 -2.55 -18.72 4.03
N GLU A 188 -3.11 -17.93 3.11
CA GLU A 188 -2.41 -17.46 1.92
C GLU A 188 -1.74 -16.10 2.16
N MET A 189 -0.44 -16.00 1.87
CA MET A 189 0.21 -14.71 1.63
C MET A 189 -0.06 -14.24 0.19
N VAL A 190 -0.53 -12.99 0.04
CA VAL A 190 -0.82 -12.39 -1.27
C VAL A 190 0.07 -11.18 -1.57
N HIS A 191 0.25 -10.82 -2.84
CA HIS A 191 0.83 -9.53 -3.22
C HIS A 191 -0.20 -8.41 -3.15
N ARG A 192 0.03 -7.44 -2.26
CA ARG A 192 -0.80 -6.24 -2.13
C ARG A 192 -0.03 -5.09 -1.50
N SER A 193 -0.14 -3.90 -2.10
CA SER A 193 0.54 -2.70 -1.65
C SER A 193 -0.19 -1.91 -0.57
N SER A 194 -1.47 -2.18 -0.30
CA SER A 194 -2.16 -1.61 0.87
C SER A 194 -1.84 -2.38 2.15
N PHE A 195 -2.24 -1.81 3.28
CA PHE A 195 -1.89 -2.29 4.62
C PHE A 195 -3.17 -2.69 5.36
N GLY A 196 -3.04 -3.38 6.49
CA GLY A 196 -4.18 -3.72 7.35
C GLY A 196 -5.31 -4.42 6.60
N CYS A 197 -4.98 -5.52 5.95
CA CYS A 197 -5.91 -6.41 5.26
C CYS A 197 -6.09 -7.69 6.08
N LEU A 198 -7.23 -8.38 5.94
CA LEU A 198 -7.48 -9.63 6.65
C LEU A 198 -6.40 -10.67 6.37
N ARG A 199 -6.05 -10.85 5.08
CA ARG A 199 -5.01 -11.79 4.67
C ARG A 199 -3.62 -11.18 4.80
N PRO A 200 -2.61 -12.00 5.13
CA PRO A 200 -1.22 -11.60 5.04
C PRO A 200 -0.89 -11.11 3.62
N SER A 201 -0.11 -10.05 3.53
CA SER A 201 0.29 -9.50 2.25
C SER A 201 1.74 -9.06 2.22
N ILE A 202 2.28 -9.02 1.00
CA ILE A 202 3.65 -8.59 0.74
C ILE A 202 3.70 -7.53 -0.36
N ALA A 203 4.59 -6.56 -0.18
CA ALA A 203 4.86 -5.51 -1.15
C ALA A 203 6.34 -5.13 -1.17
N ASP A 204 6.83 -4.78 -2.36
CA ASP A 204 8.09 -4.08 -2.53
C ASP A 204 8.00 -2.67 -1.92
N CYS A 205 9.04 -2.26 -1.18
CA CYS A 205 9.10 -0.98 -0.49
C CYS A 205 10.52 -0.40 -0.60
N ALA A 206 10.82 0.15 -1.78
CA ALA A 206 12.17 0.61 -2.16
C ALA A 206 13.23 -0.51 -1.98
N GLU A 207 14.18 -0.32 -1.06
CA GLU A 207 15.29 -1.24 -0.79
C GLU A 207 14.91 -2.42 0.12
N SER A 208 13.73 -2.32 0.74
CA SER A 208 13.16 -3.37 1.60
C SER A 208 11.94 -4.03 0.96
N VAL A 209 11.55 -5.16 1.53
CA VAL A 209 10.29 -5.85 1.28
C VAL A 209 9.45 -5.75 2.56
N ARG A 210 8.18 -5.41 2.39
CA ARG A 210 7.23 -5.24 3.49
C ARG A 210 6.28 -6.42 3.57
N ILE A 211 6.10 -6.97 4.77
CA ILE A 211 5.14 -8.03 5.09
C ILE A 211 4.11 -7.49 6.08
N ASN A 212 2.85 -7.48 5.68
CA ASN A 212 1.71 -7.32 6.57
C ASN A 212 1.21 -8.72 6.97
N LEU A 213 1.06 -8.98 8.26
CA LEU A 213 0.59 -10.29 8.76
C LEU A 213 -0.94 -10.41 8.78
N GLY A 214 -1.67 -9.30 8.65
CA GLY A 214 -3.13 -9.30 8.67
C GLY A 214 -3.71 -9.88 9.97
N LEU A 215 -4.84 -10.57 9.88
CA LEU A 215 -5.47 -11.29 10.99
C LEU A 215 -4.97 -12.74 10.98
N THR A 216 -3.86 -13.01 11.67
CA THR A 216 -3.25 -14.35 11.73
C THR A 216 -2.81 -14.77 13.13
N PRO A 217 -2.76 -16.10 13.39
CA PRO A 217 -2.22 -16.65 14.62
C PRO A 217 -0.69 -16.65 14.61
N LYS A 218 -0.10 -16.82 15.79
CA LYS A 218 1.35 -16.90 15.98
C LYS A 218 2.01 -17.99 15.12
N GLU A 219 1.35 -19.13 14.92
CA GLU A 219 1.86 -20.25 14.12
C GLU A 219 2.07 -19.89 12.65
N TYR A 220 1.25 -18.98 12.12
CA TYR A 220 1.50 -18.42 10.79
C TYR A 220 2.70 -17.48 10.79
N ALA A 221 2.87 -16.66 11.83
CA ALA A 221 4.06 -15.83 11.99
C ALA A 221 5.34 -16.69 12.06
N ASP A 222 5.29 -17.87 12.70
CA ASP A 222 6.37 -18.85 12.70
C ASP A 222 6.67 -19.39 11.28
N CYS A 223 5.65 -19.56 10.42
CA CYS A 223 5.86 -19.88 8.99
C CYS A 223 6.63 -18.77 8.28
N VAL A 224 6.31 -17.50 8.54
CA VAL A 224 7.00 -16.34 7.95
C VAL A 224 8.46 -16.28 8.40
N VAL A 225 8.73 -16.50 9.69
CA VAL A 225 10.10 -16.55 10.24
C VAL A 225 10.93 -17.60 9.50
N ASP A 226 10.41 -18.82 9.36
CA ASP A 226 11.15 -19.90 8.68
C ASP A 226 11.30 -19.64 7.17
N ALA A 227 10.28 -19.05 6.54
CA ALA A 227 10.35 -18.65 5.13
C ALA A 227 11.44 -17.60 4.87
N LEU A 228 11.66 -16.65 5.79
CA LEU A 228 12.72 -15.65 5.69
C LEU A 228 14.11 -16.30 5.72
N PHE A 229 14.33 -17.27 6.60
CA PHE A 229 15.61 -18.01 6.64
C PHE A 229 15.83 -18.89 5.41
N LEU A 230 14.79 -19.57 4.93
CA LEU A 230 14.86 -20.32 3.67
C LEU A 230 15.18 -19.38 2.50
N LEU A 231 14.51 -18.23 2.43
CA LEU A 231 14.77 -17.21 1.41
C LEU A 231 16.23 -16.74 1.44
N GLN A 232 16.75 -16.38 2.61
CA GLN A 232 18.15 -15.96 2.77
C GLN A 232 19.11 -17.06 2.28
N ARG A 233 18.89 -18.32 2.65
CA ARG A 233 19.71 -19.45 2.20
C ARG A 233 19.65 -19.66 0.68
N VAL A 234 18.46 -19.54 0.09
CA VAL A 234 18.28 -19.65 -1.37
C VAL A 234 19.03 -18.53 -2.09
N ILE A 235 18.83 -17.29 -1.64
CA ILE A 235 19.35 -16.10 -2.32
C ILE A 235 20.86 -15.94 -2.13
N LEU A 236 21.40 -16.31 -0.97
CA LEU A 236 22.85 -16.28 -0.74
C LEU A 236 23.59 -17.44 -1.43
N ASN A 237 22.90 -18.52 -1.81
CA ASN A 237 23.46 -19.59 -2.64
C ASN A 237 23.50 -19.22 -4.14
N GLN A 238 24.15 -18.10 -4.45
CA GLN A 238 24.24 -17.58 -5.83
C GLN A 238 24.95 -18.57 -6.76
N GLN A 239 25.89 -19.37 -6.26
CA GLN A 239 26.61 -20.38 -7.05
C GLN A 239 25.67 -21.40 -7.69
N SER A 240 24.57 -21.76 -7.03
CA SER A 240 23.58 -22.69 -7.61
C SER A 240 22.80 -22.10 -8.78
N PHE A 241 22.81 -20.76 -8.95
CA PHE A 241 22.27 -20.08 -10.12
C PHE A 241 23.33 -19.78 -11.19
N GLN A 242 24.61 -20.02 -10.91
CA GLN A 242 25.73 -19.84 -11.87
C GLN A 242 25.87 -21.05 -12.80
N ILE A 243 24.74 -21.53 -13.33
CA ILE A 243 24.69 -22.62 -14.29
C ILE A 243 24.56 -22.09 -15.72
N PRO A 244 25.09 -22.79 -16.74
CA PRO A 244 24.96 -22.35 -18.13
C PRO A 244 23.51 -22.15 -18.54
N PHE A 245 23.19 -21.02 -19.17
CA PHE A 245 21.85 -20.75 -19.69
C PHE A 245 21.84 -20.52 -21.20
N GLU A 246 21.23 -21.46 -21.90
CA GLU A 246 21.06 -21.37 -23.35
C GLU A 246 19.60 -21.41 -23.77
N SER A 247 19.26 -20.55 -24.73
CA SER A 247 17.94 -20.52 -25.36
C SER A 247 18.06 -19.97 -26.77
N ALA A 248 18.23 -20.87 -27.76
CA ALA A 248 18.35 -20.49 -29.18
C ALA A 248 17.20 -19.59 -29.65
N LYS A 249 15.97 -19.86 -29.17
CA LYS A 249 14.79 -19.06 -29.48
C LYS A 249 14.87 -17.64 -28.92
N LEU A 250 15.33 -17.49 -27.68
CA LEU A 250 15.49 -16.18 -27.05
C LEU A 250 16.66 -15.42 -27.69
N ALA A 251 17.81 -16.07 -27.88
CA ALA A 251 18.96 -15.49 -28.57
C ALA A 251 18.58 -14.92 -29.95
N LYS A 252 17.83 -15.69 -30.76
CA LYS A 252 17.30 -15.21 -32.05
C LYS A 252 16.39 -13.98 -31.89
N SER A 253 15.53 -13.97 -30.87
CA SER A 253 14.65 -12.83 -30.58
C SER A 253 15.43 -11.57 -30.20
N LEU A 254 16.52 -11.71 -29.42
CA LEU A 254 17.39 -10.61 -29.01
C LEU A 254 18.18 -10.03 -30.18
N VAL A 255 18.69 -10.88 -31.08
CA VAL A 255 19.36 -10.45 -32.32
C VAL A 255 18.40 -9.63 -33.19
N SER A 256 17.18 -10.14 -33.39
CA SER A 256 16.15 -9.41 -34.16
C SER A 256 15.79 -8.07 -33.51
N TYR A 257 15.61 -8.03 -32.19
CA TYR A 257 15.32 -6.80 -31.46
C TYR A 257 16.46 -5.77 -31.58
N SER A 258 17.71 -6.20 -31.38
CA SER A 258 18.90 -5.35 -31.48
C SER A 258 19.04 -4.72 -32.87
N LYS A 259 18.74 -5.48 -33.93
CA LYS A 259 18.67 -4.97 -35.31
C LYS A 259 17.59 -3.90 -35.48
N ILE A 260 16.37 -4.18 -35.02
CA ILE A 260 15.24 -3.22 -35.09
C ILE A 260 15.59 -1.91 -34.36
N LYS A 261 16.13 -1.99 -33.14
CA LYS A 261 16.45 -0.79 -32.36
C LYS A 261 17.63 0.00 -32.89
N THR A 262 18.64 -0.68 -33.45
CA THR A 262 19.74 0.01 -34.14
C THR A 262 19.20 0.80 -35.34
N GLN A 263 18.35 0.18 -36.18
CA GLN A 263 17.72 0.86 -37.32
C GLN A 263 16.80 2.02 -36.89
N GLU A 264 16.03 1.87 -35.82
CA GLU A 264 15.21 2.95 -35.26
C GLU A 264 16.08 4.14 -34.79
N ASN A 265 17.23 3.86 -34.16
CA ASN A 265 18.16 4.90 -33.71
C ASN A 265 18.83 5.62 -34.89
N GLU A 266 19.20 4.89 -35.93
CA GLU A 266 19.75 5.45 -37.17
C GLU A 266 18.75 6.38 -37.86
N ARG A 267 17.50 5.93 -38.06
CA ARG A 267 16.44 6.78 -38.64
C ARG A 267 16.16 8.04 -37.83
N LYS A 268 16.13 7.94 -36.49
CA LYS A 268 15.95 9.11 -35.63
C LYS A 268 17.11 10.11 -35.76
N HIS A 269 18.33 9.59 -35.88
CA HIS A 269 19.50 10.44 -36.09
C HIS A 269 19.46 11.12 -37.47
N GLU A 270 19.07 10.41 -38.53
CA GLU A 270 18.90 10.98 -39.87
C GLU A 270 17.88 12.12 -39.88
N ILE A 271 16.69 11.91 -39.28
CA ILE A 271 15.64 12.94 -39.16
C ILE A 271 16.12 14.15 -38.35
N ALA A 272 16.81 13.92 -37.22
CA ALA A 272 17.34 15.01 -36.41
C ALA A 272 18.38 15.83 -37.22
N SER A 273 19.26 15.16 -37.96
CA SER A 273 20.29 15.81 -38.77
C SER A 273 19.77 16.56 -39.99
N SER A 274 18.62 16.16 -40.56
CA SER A 274 17.98 16.87 -41.68
C SER A 274 17.13 18.06 -41.26
N SER A 275 16.69 18.09 -39.99
CA SER A 275 15.88 19.18 -39.42
C SER A 275 16.66 20.36 -38.82
N SER A 276 17.99 20.22 -38.62
CA SER A 276 18.86 21.28 -38.12
C SER A 276 19.64 21.95 -39.26
N SER A 277 19.01 22.92 -39.93
CA SER A 277 19.64 23.74 -40.98
C SER A 277 20.47 24.92 -40.44
N SER A 278 20.61 25.09 -39.13
CA SER A 278 21.49 26.09 -38.53
C SER A 278 22.89 25.53 -38.30
N ALA A 279 23.81 25.94 -39.18
CA ALA A 279 25.23 25.67 -39.09
C ALA A 279 25.85 26.29 -37.83
N SER A 280 25.92 25.53 -36.74
CA SER A 280 26.89 25.78 -35.67
C SER A 280 27.33 24.46 -35.02
N SER A 281 28.58 24.10 -35.31
CA SER A 281 29.49 23.22 -34.55
C SER A 281 28.88 22.28 -33.49
N SER A 282 28.05 21.32 -33.91
CA SER A 282 27.59 20.24 -33.03
C SER A 282 28.42 18.97 -33.22
N LYS A 283 29.02 18.50 -32.10
CA LYS A 283 29.67 17.18 -31.97
C LYS A 283 28.77 16.10 -32.62
N LYS A 284 29.25 15.40 -33.66
CA LYS A 284 28.61 14.20 -34.21
C LYS A 284 28.37 13.18 -33.09
N MET A 285 27.16 13.15 -32.51
CA MET A 285 26.76 12.07 -31.60
C MET A 285 26.56 10.82 -32.46
N LYS A 286 27.55 9.91 -32.47
CA LYS A 286 27.44 8.62 -33.16
C LYS A 286 26.16 7.90 -32.71
N SER A 287 25.40 7.34 -33.66
CA SER A 287 24.24 6.51 -33.34
C SER A 287 24.68 5.35 -32.44
N LYS A 288 24.04 5.21 -31.28
CA LYS A 288 24.37 4.16 -30.31
C LYS A 288 23.80 2.83 -30.81
N LYS A 289 24.68 1.94 -31.25
CA LYS A 289 24.33 0.55 -31.59
C LYS A 289 23.77 -0.13 -30.34
N VAL A 290 22.63 -0.81 -30.49
CA VAL A 290 22.05 -1.63 -29.42
C VAL A 290 22.56 -3.05 -29.59
N ASP A 291 23.22 -3.58 -28.57
CA ASP A 291 23.73 -4.95 -28.52
C ASP A 291 23.25 -5.62 -27.23
N ILE A 292 22.36 -6.58 -27.38
CA ILE A 292 21.71 -7.31 -26.29
C ILE A 292 21.82 -8.80 -26.61
N HIS A 293 22.38 -9.55 -25.66
CA HIS A 293 22.61 -10.99 -25.76
C HIS A 293 22.47 -11.66 -24.39
N LEU A 294 22.28 -12.99 -24.41
CA LEU A 294 22.32 -13.82 -23.21
C LEU A 294 23.75 -13.85 -22.66
N GLN A 295 23.89 -13.92 -21.34
CA GLN A 295 25.18 -14.13 -20.70
C GLN A 295 25.41 -15.63 -20.49
N ASP A 296 26.63 -16.00 -20.09
CA ASP A 296 27.04 -17.41 -19.95
C ASP A 296 26.18 -18.16 -18.95
N THR A 297 25.80 -17.51 -17.84
CA THR A 297 25.01 -18.14 -16.78
C THR A 297 23.59 -17.62 -16.68
N LEU A 298 22.74 -18.41 -16.01
CA LEU A 298 21.36 -18.04 -15.69
C LEU A 298 21.32 -16.76 -14.85
N TRP A 299 22.13 -16.68 -13.80
CA TRP A 299 22.18 -15.53 -12.90
C TRP A 299 22.62 -14.26 -13.62
N ASP A 300 23.69 -14.34 -14.41
CA ASP A 300 24.21 -13.17 -15.13
C ASP A 300 23.23 -12.71 -16.22
N THR A 301 22.57 -13.66 -16.89
CA THR A 301 21.50 -13.35 -17.85
C THR A 301 20.34 -12.61 -17.18
N LEU A 302 19.93 -13.01 -15.97
CA LEU A 302 18.79 -12.40 -15.27
C LEU A 302 19.00 -10.90 -15.04
N TRP A 303 20.24 -10.49 -14.74
CA TRP A 303 20.61 -9.11 -14.43
C TRP A 303 21.13 -8.32 -15.63
N ALA A 304 21.44 -8.99 -16.74
CA ALA A 304 21.88 -8.34 -17.97
C ALA A 304 20.79 -7.47 -18.62
N PRO A 305 21.17 -6.42 -19.37
CA PRO A 305 20.23 -5.63 -20.17
C PRO A 305 19.38 -6.50 -21.09
N CYS A 306 18.05 -6.32 -21.05
CA CYS A 306 17.08 -7.01 -21.90
C CYS A 306 16.48 -6.10 -22.98
N ASP A 307 16.56 -4.77 -22.80
CA ASP A 307 16.00 -3.79 -23.75
C ASP A 307 16.93 -2.59 -23.99
N SER A 308 16.60 -1.77 -25.00
CA SER A 308 17.39 -0.59 -25.37
C SER A 308 17.42 0.51 -24.30
N SER A 309 16.56 0.42 -23.27
CA SER A 309 16.58 1.29 -22.09
C SER A 309 17.46 0.75 -20.96
N SER A 310 18.20 -0.33 -21.23
CA SER A 310 19.09 -1.00 -20.27
C SER A 310 18.36 -1.61 -19.06
N LYS A 311 17.06 -1.88 -19.18
CA LYS A 311 16.32 -2.61 -18.13
C LYS A 311 16.69 -4.09 -18.18
N SER A 312 16.93 -4.69 -17.02
CA SER A 312 17.33 -6.10 -16.89
C SER A 312 16.23 -7.07 -17.35
N PHE A 313 16.58 -8.34 -17.58
CA PHE A 313 15.58 -9.40 -17.79
C PHE A 313 14.64 -9.50 -16.59
N ALA A 314 15.17 -9.44 -15.37
CA ALA A 314 14.38 -9.39 -14.14
C ALA A 314 13.36 -8.24 -14.16
N SER A 315 13.78 -7.03 -14.56
CA SER A 315 12.89 -5.87 -14.64
C SER A 315 11.72 -6.11 -15.61
N GLN A 316 11.94 -6.83 -16.72
CA GLN A 316 10.87 -7.19 -17.65
C GLN A 316 9.96 -8.31 -17.13
N ILE A 317 10.50 -9.26 -16.35
CA ILE A 317 9.72 -10.31 -15.66
C ILE A 317 8.69 -9.65 -14.73
N PHE A 318 9.14 -8.74 -13.87
CA PHE A 318 8.28 -8.12 -12.85
C PHE A 318 7.43 -6.95 -13.36
N ARG A 319 7.50 -6.63 -14.66
CA ARG A 319 6.65 -5.59 -15.28
C ARG A 319 5.17 -5.99 -15.36
N LYS A 320 4.85 -7.28 -15.44
CA LYS A 320 3.48 -7.79 -15.57
C LYS A 320 3.14 -8.66 -14.36
N SER A 321 2.03 -8.37 -13.68
CA SER A 321 1.55 -9.16 -12.53
C SER A 321 1.44 -10.66 -12.86
N VAL A 322 0.83 -11.01 -13.99
CA VAL A 322 0.67 -12.42 -14.42
C VAL A 322 1.99 -13.19 -14.54
N VAL A 323 3.10 -12.52 -14.86
CA VAL A 323 4.41 -13.17 -15.00
C VAL A 323 5.00 -13.43 -13.62
N LYS A 324 4.85 -12.48 -12.69
CA LYS A 324 5.22 -12.65 -11.28
C LYS A 324 4.45 -13.82 -10.67
N GLU A 325 3.12 -13.84 -10.82
CA GLU A 325 2.26 -14.92 -10.34
C GLU A 325 2.69 -16.30 -10.88
N TYR A 326 2.98 -16.36 -12.17
CA TYR A 326 3.47 -17.58 -12.81
C TYR A 326 4.83 -18.03 -12.27
N LEU A 327 5.74 -17.12 -11.93
CA LEU A 327 7.00 -17.48 -11.27
C LEU A 327 6.73 -18.09 -9.88
N VAL A 328 5.85 -17.48 -9.08
CA VAL A 328 5.50 -18.00 -7.76
C VAL A 328 4.85 -19.39 -7.87
N ASP A 329 4.02 -19.65 -8.91
CA ASP A 329 3.43 -20.98 -9.16
C ASP A 329 4.48 -22.05 -9.36
N LEU A 330 5.47 -21.75 -10.19
CA LEU A 330 6.52 -22.68 -10.53
C LEU A 330 7.40 -23.00 -9.31
N ILE A 331 7.71 -21.99 -8.49
CA ILE A 331 8.48 -22.18 -7.25
C ILE A 331 7.68 -23.04 -6.28
N GLN A 332 6.41 -22.70 -6.03
CA GLN A 332 5.57 -23.45 -5.09
C GLN A 332 5.37 -24.90 -5.54
N GLN A 333 5.15 -25.16 -6.83
CA GLN A 333 5.06 -26.52 -7.38
C GLN A 333 6.33 -27.34 -7.19
N GLY A 334 7.50 -26.70 -7.28
CA GLY A 334 8.76 -27.36 -6.99
C GLY A 334 8.90 -27.63 -5.50
N CYS A 335 8.61 -26.64 -4.66
CA CYS A 335 8.76 -26.74 -3.20
C CYS A 335 7.87 -27.85 -2.61
N GLN A 336 6.61 -27.97 -3.04
CA GLN A 336 5.67 -28.98 -2.53
C GLN A 336 6.07 -30.44 -2.80
N LYS A 337 7.08 -30.70 -3.62
CA LYS A 337 7.58 -32.07 -3.87
C LYS A 337 8.58 -32.55 -2.83
N TYR A 338 9.09 -31.65 -1.99
CA TYR A 338 10.21 -31.89 -1.11
C TYR A 338 9.93 -31.30 0.27
N SER A 339 10.47 -31.91 1.32
CA SER A 339 10.45 -31.30 2.64
C SER A 339 11.31 -30.03 2.66
N SER A 340 10.94 -29.07 3.51
CA SER A 340 11.68 -27.82 3.71
C SER A 340 13.19 -28.01 3.93
N GLU A 341 13.63 -29.05 4.65
CA GLU A 341 15.05 -29.38 4.85
C GLU A 341 15.75 -29.76 3.54
N ARG A 342 15.09 -30.54 2.68
CA ARG A 342 15.67 -31.02 1.42
C ARG A 342 15.80 -29.92 0.38
N LEU A 343 14.97 -28.88 0.44
CA LEU A 343 15.02 -27.76 -0.51
C LEU A 343 16.39 -27.10 -0.57
N ILE A 344 17.14 -27.12 0.54
CA ILE A 344 18.48 -26.51 0.63
C ILE A 344 19.58 -27.57 0.52
N SER A 345 19.41 -28.75 1.13
CA SER A 345 20.48 -29.75 1.21
C SER A 345 20.63 -30.62 -0.04
N ASP A 346 19.59 -30.73 -0.87
CA ASP A 346 19.56 -31.59 -2.06
C ASP A 346 19.59 -30.72 -3.34
N SER A 347 20.68 -30.84 -4.12
CA SER A 347 20.86 -30.08 -5.36
C SER A 347 19.74 -30.31 -6.38
N LYS A 348 19.17 -31.52 -6.45
CA LYS A 348 18.04 -31.79 -7.35
C LYS A 348 16.80 -31.04 -6.88
N ALA A 349 16.49 -31.11 -5.59
CA ALA A 349 15.36 -30.40 -5.00
C ALA A 349 15.50 -28.88 -5.16
N PHE A 350 16.69 -28.33 -4.91
CA PHE A 350 17.00 -26.92 -5.12
C PHE A 350 16.79 -26.50 -6.58
N ASN A 351 17.33 -27.27 -7.51
CA ASN A 351 17.23 -26.97 -8.94
C ASN A 351 15.77 -27.01 -9.43
N GLU A 352 15.01 -28.02 -9.02
CA GLU A 352 13.59 -28.13 -9.38
C GLU A 352 12.74 -27.02 -8.77
N SER A 353 13.06 -26.56 -7.57
CA SER A 353 12.27 -25.57 -6.82
C SER A 353 12.61 -24.13 -7.12
N PHE A 354 13.85 -23.79 -7.49
CA PHE A 354 14.27 -22.39 -7.61
C PHE A 354 14.91 -22.06 -8.97
N VAL A 355 15.77 -22.93 -9.49
CA VAL A 355 16.52 -22.68 -10.73
C VAL A 355 15.66 -22.91 -11.98
N ASN A 356 15.00 -24.07 -12.06
CA ASN A 356 14.14 -24.44 -13.20
C ASN A 356 12.96 -23.47 -13.41
N PRO A 357 12.30 -22.95 -12.36
CA PRO A 357 11.31 -21.88 -12.49
C PRO A 357 11.83 -20.65 -13.26
N LEU A 358 13.02 -20.13 -12.92
CA LEU A 358 13.61 -18.99 -13.62
C LEU A 358 13.93 -19.31 -15.08
N ILE A 359 14.50 -20.48 -15.36
CA ILE A 359 14.75 -20.96 -16.73
C ILE A 359 13.45 -20.96 -17.55
N LYS A 360 12.36 -21.48 -16.97
CA LYS A 360 11.06 -21.58 -17.64
C LYS A 360 10.49 -20.20 -17.96
N VAL A 361 10.59 -19.24 -17.02
CA VAL A 361 10.16 -17.86 -17.25
C VAL A 361 11.01 -17.16 -18.31
N LEU A 362 12.34 -17.28 -18.27
CA LEU A 362 13.22 -16.71 -19.30
C LEU A 362 12.92 -17.28 -20.69
N LYS A 363 12.62 -18.58 -20.78
CA LYS A 363 12.20 -19.23 -22.03
C LYS A 363 10.85 -18.72 -22.57
N CYS A 364 10.08 -17.92 -21.82
CA CYS A 364 8.85 -17.28 -22.28
C CYS A 364 9.04 -15.90 -22.94
N PHE A 365 10.26 -15.34 -22.98
CA PHE A 365 10.52 -14.08 -23.66
C PHE A 365 10.38 -14.20 -25.19
N ARG A 366 9.69 -13.23 -25.80
CA ARG A 366 9.52 -13.14 -27.26
C ARG A 366 9.64 -11.70 -27.73
N LEU A 367 10.06 -11.54 -28.97
CA LEU A 367 9.90 -10.28 -29.70
C LEU A 367 8.43 -10.11 -30.10
N ASN A 368 7.78 -9.08 -29.57
CA ASN A 368 6.44 -8.66 -29.94
C ASN A 368 6.53 -7.32 -30.68
N LYS A 369 6.42 -7.37 -32.01
CA LYS A 369 6.65 -6.22 -32.90
C LYS A 369 8.04 -5.63 -32.67
N THR A 370 8.13 -4.51 -31.97
CA THR A 370 9.39 -3.78 -31.70
C THR A 370 9.83 -3.85 -30.24
N ALA A 371 9.17 -4.67 -29.40
CA ALA A 371 9.45 -4.78 -27.98
C ALA A 371 9.67 -6.23 -27.56
N ILE A 372 10.68 -6.48 -26.73
CA ILE A 372 10.85 -7.76 -26.05
C ILE A 372 9.94 -7.80 -24.83
N SER A 373 9.23 -8.92 -24.66
CA SER A 373 8.33 -9.10 -23.52
C SER A 373 8.12 -10.57 -23.19
N VAL A 374 7.79 -10.85 -21.93
CA VAL A 374 7.40 -12.19 -21.48
C VAL A 374 5.96 -12.49 -21.93
N GLN A 375 5.80 -13.63 -22.61
CA GLN A 375 4.51 -14.15 -23.07
C GLN A 375 4.01 -15.22 -22.10
N VAL A 376 3.25 -14.78 -21.11
CA VAL A 376 2.51 -15.62 -20.17
C VAL A 376 1.08 -15.10 -20.14
N SER A 377 0.12 -16.01 -20.18
CA SER A 377 -1.32 -15.73 -20.06
C SER A 377 -1.87 -16.24 -18.73
N THR A 378 -3.02 -15.72 -18.32
CA THR A 378 -3.71 -16.16 -17.09
C THR A 378 -4.13 -17.62 -17.14
N ALA A 379 -4.32 -18.20 -18.33
CA ALA A 379 -4.63 -19.62 -18.52
C ALA A 379 -3.48 -20.57 -18.13
N GLN A 380 -2.26 -20.03 -17.96
CA GLN A 380 -1.10 -20.80 -17.52
C GLN A 380 -0.89 -20.78 -16.01
N LEU A 381 -1.67 -19.98 -15.28
CA LEU A 381 -1.62 -19.94 -13.82
C LEU A 381 -2.21 -21.22 -13.25
N SER A 382 -1.58 -21.71 -12.20
CA SER A 382 -1.94 -22.95 -11.54
C SER A 382 -2.92 -22.70 -10.40
N SER A 383 -3.66 -23.74 -10.04
CA SER A 383 -4.52 -23.74 -8.85
C SER A 383 -3.94 -24.73 -7.86
N PHE A 384 -3.95 -24.37 -6.57
CA PHE A 384 -3.52 -25.28 -5.51
C PHE A 384 -4.67 -25.44 -4.52
N ALA A 385 -4.72 -26.61 -3.89
CA ALA A 385 -5.63 -26.90 -2.79
C ALA A 385 -4.85 -26.90 -1.49
N TRP A 386 -5.49 -26.43 -0.41
CA TRP A 386 -4.98 -26.64 0.94
C TRP A 386 -5.09 -28.10 1.33
N GLY A 387 -4.14 -28.58 2.14
CA GLY A 387 -4.23 -29.88 2.80
C GLY A 387 -5.13 -29.82 4.04
N ASP A 388 -5.05 -30.86 4.87
CA ASP A 388 -5.80 -30.91 6.13
C ASP A 388 -5.35 -29.80 7.08
N ALA A 389 -6.32 -29.01 7.55
CA ALA A 389 -6.05 -27.94 8.50
C ALA A 389 -5.80 -28.52 9.89
N GLN A 390 -4.76 -28.04 10.56
CA GLN A 390 -4.46 -28.39 11.94
C GLN A 390 -5.15 -27.43 12.92
N GLN A 391 -5.35 -27.91 14.14
CA GLN A 391 -5.80 -27.06 15.24
C GLN A 391 -4.66 -26.11 15.65
N ILE A 392 -5.01 -24.84 15.84
CA ILE A 392 -4.10 -23.75 16.20
C ILE A 392 -4.23 -23.48 17.70
N VAL A 393 -3.09 -23.31 18.37
CA VAL A 393 -2.97 -23.07 19.81
C VAL A 393 -2.51 -21.62 20.03
N ASP A 394 -3.45 -20.69 19.85
CA ASP A 394 -3.29 -19.26 20.10
C ASP A 394 -4.58 -18.70 20.71
N ASP A 395 -4.74 -18.88 22.03
CA ASP A 395 -5.98 -18.52 22.75
C ASP A 395 -6.33 -17.03 22.60
N GLU A 396 -5.33 -16.16 22.63
CA GLU A 396 -5.51 -14.72 22.44
C GLU A 396 -6.04 -14.39 21.04
N PHE A 397 -5.53 -15.07 20.01
CA PHE A 397 -6.05 -14.95 18.66
C PHE A 397 -7.51 -15.41 18.56
N TRP A 398 -7.83 -16.56 19.14
CA TRP A 398 -9.19 -17.11 19.07
C TRP A 398 -10.21 -16.26 19.82
N VAL A 399 -9.84 -15.70 20.97
CA VAL A 399 -10.67 -14.71 21.68
C VAL A 399 -10.93 -13.48 20.81
N LEU A 400 -9.89 -12.91 20.20
CA LEU A 400 -10.03 -11.76 19.30
C LEU A 400 -10.94 -12.08 18.10
N VAL A 401 -10.77 -13.25 17.49
CA VAL A 401 -11.55 -13.72 16.34
C VAL A 401 -13.01 -13.92 16.73
N HIS A 402 -13.28 -14.59 17.85
CA HIS A 402 -14.64 -14.83 18.34
C HIS A 402 -15.38 -13.52 18.56
N GLU A 403 -14.81 -12.61 19.36
CA GLU A 403 -15.44 -11.33 19.69
C GLU A 403 -15.63 -10.45 18.44
N MET A 404 -14.68 -10.48 17.49
CA MET A 404 -14.80 -9.71 16.25
C MET A 404 -15.91 -10.28 15.36
N ALA A 405 -16.07 -11.60 15.31
CA ALA A 405 -17.15 -12.24 14.57
C ALA A 405 -18.52 -11.88 15.15
N GLU A 406 -18.68 -12.00 16.48
CA GLU A 406 -19.92 -11.58 17.18
C GLU A 406 -20.23 -10.11 16.93
N HIS A 407 -19.22 -9.24 17.05
CA HIS A 407 -19.38 -7.81 16.79
C HIS A 407 -19.85 -7.50 15.37
N LEU A 408 -19.37 -8.28 14.38
CA LEU A 408 -19.78 -8.13 12.99
C LEU A 408 -21.08 -8.89 12.65
N GLY A 409 -21.77 -9.44 13.66
CA GLY A 409 -23.09 -10.06 13.53
C GLY A 409 -23.08 -11.54 13.15
N ALA A 410 -22.01 -12.27 13.43
CA ALA A 410 -21.99 -13.73 13.30
C ALA A 410 -22.99 -14.38 14.29
N THR A 411 -23.67 -15.44 13.84
CA THR A 411 -24.54 -16.25 14.70
C THR A 411 -23.73 -17.27 15.51
N SER A 412 -24.32 -17.86 16.54
CA SER A 412 -23.68 -18.97 17.28
C SER A 412 -23.37 -20.17 16.38
N GLU A 413 -24.22 -20.44 15.38
CA GLU A 413 -23.98 -21.50 14.39
C GLU A 413 -22.79 -21.18 13.48
N ASP A 414 -22.63 -19.92 13.07
CA ASP A 414 -21.45 -19.48 12.31
C ASP A 414 -20.16 -19.67 13.12
N ILE A 415 -20.17 -19.28 14.39
CA ILE A 415 -19.03 -19.42 15.30
C ILE A 415 -18.69 -20.91 15.51
N GLU A 416 -19.70 -21.75 15.73
CA GLU A 416 -19.51 -23.20 15.86
C GLU A 416 -18.91 -23.82 14.60
N THR A 417 -19.38 -23.38 13.43
CA THR A 417 -18.95 -23.91 12.14
C THR A 417 -17.54 -23.47 11.76
N TYR A 418 -17.21 -22.19 11.94
CA TYR A 418 -15.98 -21.61 11.38
C TYR A 418 -14.89 -21.33 12.42
N ILE A 419 -15.22 -21.18 13.70
CA ILE A 419 -14.28 -20.75 14.75
C ILE A 419 -13.99 -21.86 15.75
N ASN A 420 -14.99 -22.58 16.27
CA ASN A 420 -14.81 -23.54 17.39
C ASN A 420 -13.86 -24.71 17.08
N GLY A 421 -13.65 -25.04 15.81
CA GLY A 421 -12.62 -26.01 15.41
C GLY A 421 -11.18 -25.53 15.60
N HIS A 422 -10.98 -24.25 15.95
CA HIS A 422 -9.69 -23.58 16.10
C HIS A 422 -8.76 -23.85 14.91
N ARG A 423 -9.32 -23.77 13.68
CA ARG A 423 -8.60 -24.01 12.43
C ARG A 423 -8.67 -22.78 11.56
N MET A 424 -7.60 -22.53 10.80
CA MET A 424 -7.54 -21.35 9.92
C MET A 424 -8.28 -21.52 8.58
N ASP A 425 -8.73 -22.74 8.24
CA ASP A 425 -9.44 -22.90 6.99
C ASP A 425 -10.76 -22.13 7.02
N HIS A 426 -11.04 -21.41 5.93
CA HIS A 426 -12.20 -20.53 5.77
C HIS A 426 -12.24 -19.25 6.62
N ILE A 427 -11.44 -19.10 7.68
CA ILE A 427 -11.48 -17.92 8.58
C ILE A 427 -11.45 -16.59 7.81
N HIS A 428 -10.47 -16.37 6.92
CA HIS A 428 -10.40 -15.11 6.17
C HIS A 428 -11.60 -14.91 5.26
N SER A 429 -12.13 -15.98 4.64
CA SER A 429 -13.29 -15.89 3.76
C SER A 429 -14.58 -15.62 4.54
N PHE A 430 -14.69 -16.18 5.74
CA PHE A 430 -15.75 -15.89 6.69
C PHE A 430 -15.73 -14.42 7.13
N PHE A 431 -14.57 -13.86 7.49
CA PHE A 431 -14.47 -12.44 7.81
C PHE A 431 -14.70 -11.53 6.60
N GLU A 432 -14.18 -11.88 5.42
CA GLU A 432 -14.48 -11.15 4.18
C GLU A 432 -15.99 -11.07 3.93
N MET A 433 -16.73 -12.14 4.22
CA MET A 433 -18.19 -12.16 4.15
C MET A 433 -18.85 -11.23 5.16
N LEU A 434 -18.48 -11.34 6.44
CA LEU A 434 -19.03 -10.49 7.50
C LEU A 434 -18.77 -9.00 7.20
N LEU A 435 -17.56 -8.66 6.78
CA LEU A 435 -17.18 -7.30 6.43
C LEU A 435 -17.89 -6.80 5.17
N ALA A 436 -18.04 -7.64 4.14
CA ALA A 436 -18.84 -7.27 2.99
C ALA A 436 -20.29 -7.00 3.42
N ASN A 437 -20.88 -7.85 4.26
CA ASN A 437 -22.23 -7.64 4.77
C ASN A 437 -22.35 -6.30 5.53
N PHE A 438 -21.39 -6.03 6.42
CA PHE A 438 -21.30 -4.79 7.18
C PHE A 438 -21.19 -3.55 6.28
N ILE A 439 -20.28 -3.57 5.28
CA ILE A 439 -20.04 -2.42 4.41
C ILE A 439 -21.19 -2.18 3.42
N PHE A 440 -21.77 -3.25 2.84
CA PHE A 440 -22.86 -3.12 1.87
C PHE A 440 -24.23 -2.93 2.51
N GLN A 441 -24.33 -2.99 3.84
CA GLN A 441 -25.55 -2.67 4.59
C GLN A 441 -25.25 -1.59 5.66
N PRO A 442 -24.86 -0.37 5.23
CA PRO A 442 -24.57 0.69 6.18
C PRO A 442 -25.85 1.16 6.89
N VAL A 443 -25.72 1.79 8.06
CA VAL A 443 -26.86 2.42 8.72
C VAL A 443 -27.42 3.54 7.85
N SER A 444 -28.73 3.54 7.64
CA SER A 444 -29.46 4.57 6.90
C SER A 444 -29.40 5.88 7.68
N ASN A 445 -29.03 6.95 6.98
CA ASN A 445 -29.04 8.28 7.57
C ASN A 445 -29.41 9.32 6.49
N PRO A 446 -30.64 9.86 6.52
CA PRO A 446 -31.13 10.78 5.48
C PRO A 446 -30.41 12.14 5.49
N GLN A 447 -29.66 12.46 6.54
CA GLN A 447 -28.89 13.71 6.67
C GLN A 447 -27.49 13.60 6.05
N VAL A 448 -27.15 12.48 5.41
CA VAL A 448 -25.85 12.29 4.75
C VAL A 448 -25.92 12.78 3.31
N GLU A 449 -25.06 13.73 2.98
CA GLU A 449 -24.95 14.34 1.66
C GLU A 449 -23.54 14.14 1.07
N ASP A 450 -23.41 14.41 -0.23
CA ASP A 450 -22.11 14.48 -0.90
C ASP A 450 -21.29 15.65 -0.35
N GLY A 451 -20.00 15.46 -0.09
CA GLY A 451 -19.14 16.54 0.40
C GLY A 451 -17.82 16.08 1.00
N CYS A 452 -17.08 17.00 1.60
CA CYS A 452 -15.75 16.74 2.19
C CYS A 452 -15.74 16.89 3.73
N GLY A 453 -16.79 17.48 4.31
CA GLY A 453 -16.91 17.71 5.75
C GLY A 453 -17.13 16.41 6.54
N SER A 454 -16.80 16.45 7.83
CA SER A 454 -17.13 15.38 8.77
C SER A 454 -17.75 15.96 10.05
N ASP A 455 -18.68 15.20 10.62
CA ASP A 455 -19.33 15.37 11.93
C ASP A 455 -18.38 15.18 13.14
N SER A 456 -17.20 15.79 13.12
CA SER A 456 -16.13 15.53 14.10
C SER A 456 -15.49 16.82 14.60
N ASP A 457 -16.29 17.83 14.87
CA ASP A 457 -15.84 19.04 15.56
C ASP A 457 -15.76 18.74 17.05
N GLU A 458 -14.63 19.06 17.68
CA GLU A 458 -14.39 18.77 19.10
C GLU A 458 -13.55 19.87 19.74
N GLU A 459 -13.69 20.07 21.05
CA GLU A 459 -12.80 20.93 21.83
C GLU A 459 -12.55 20.34 23.22
N ASP A 460 -11.28 20.26 23.61
CA ASP A 460 -10.90 19.70 24.90
C ASP A 460 -9.67 20.38 25.49
N ASP A 461 -9.49 20.24 26.79
CA ASP A 461 -8.40 20.80 27.57
C ASP A 461 -7.28 19.76 27.75
N LEU A 462 -6.22 19.86 26.95
CA LEU A 462 -5.07 18.98 27.07
C LEU A 462 -4.17 19.38 28.25
N THR A 463 -3.82 18.41 29.08
CA THR A 463 -2.81 18.59 30.14
C THR A 463 -1.41 18.51 29.54
N ILE A 464 -0.73 19.65 29.43
CA ILE A 464 0.60 19.81 28.85
C ILE A 464 1.60 20.15 29.96
N GLY A 465 2.19 19.11 30.56
CA GLY A 465 3.09 19.27 31.70
C GLY A 465 2.33 19.78 32.94
N ARG A 466 2.58 21.03 33.35
CA ARG A 466 1.88 21.68 34.48
C ARG A 466 0.79 22.66 34.04
N ARG A 467 0.53 22.78 32.73
CA ARG A 467 -0.42 23.74 32.16
C ARG A 467 -1.52 23.00 31.44
N THR A 468 -2.70 23.58 31.44
CA THR A 468 -3.81 23.16 30.59
C THR A 468 -3.80 24.01 29.33
N GLN A 469 -3.98 23.38 28.18
CA GLN A 469 -4.08 24.05 26.88
C GLN A 469 -5.38 23.58 26.22
N ARG A 470 -6.31 24.51 26.01
CA ARG A 470 -7.48 24.27 25.17
C ARG A 470 -7.01 23.98 23.74
N VAL A 471 -7.48 22.87 23.18
CA VAL A 471 -7.23 22.46 21.80
C VAL A 471 -8.58 22.28 21.09
N TYR A 472 -8.66 22.83 19.89
CA TYR A 472 -9.82 22.73 19.02
C TYR A 472 -9.49 21.79 17.88
N ALA A 473 -10.43 20.92 17.52
CA ALA A 473 -10.23 19.92 16.50
C ALA A 473 -11.36 19.86 15.46
N LYS A 474 -10.98 19.71 14.19
CA LYS A 474 -11.88 19.47 13.04
C LYS A 474 -11.32 18.40 12.13
N LYS A 475 -12.16 17.87 11.26
CA LYS A 475 -11.78 16.81 10.32
C LYS A 475 -12.36 17.04 8.94
N ILE A 476 -11.55 16.85 7.91
CA ILE A 476 -11.95 16.81 6.50
C ILE A 476 -11.55 15.48 5.88
N ILE A 477 -12.31 15.05 4.88
CA ILE A 477 -12.15 13.78 4.18
C ILE A 477 -11.93 14.06 2.70
N THR A 478 -11.00 13.32 2.12
CA THR A 478 -10.54 13.46 0.72
C THR A 478 -10.33 12.10 0.08
N ALA A 479 -10.06 12.04 -1.22
CA ALA A 479 -9.93 10.81 -1.99
C ALA A 479 -8.96 9.78 -1.39
N THR A 480 -7.76 10.20 -0.94
CA THR A 480 -6.73 9.28 -0.42
C THR A 480 -5.83 9.92 0.63
N GLY A 481 -5.06 9.10 1.36
CA GLY A 481 -4.01 9.58 2.25
C GLY A 481 -2.94 10.43 1.52
N MET A 482 -2.56 10.06 0.29
CA MET A 482 -1.61 10.88 -0.48
C MET A 482 -2.19 12.23 -0.89
N ARG A 483 -3.48 12.29 -1.25
CA ARG A 483 -4.18 13.56 -1.52
C ARG A 483 -4.27 14.41 -0.25
N ALA A 484 -4.53 13.79 0.90
CA ALA A 484 -4.51 14.45 2.21
C ALA A 484 -3.14 15.10 2.50
N LEU A 485 -2.03 14.42 2.20
CA LEU A 485 -0.68 15.00 2.32
C LEU A 485 -0.48 16.23 1.44
N GLN A 486 -0.91 16.17 0.17
CA GLN A 486 -0.79 17.29 -0.76
C GLN A 486 -1.64 18.49 -0.32
N LEU A 487 -2.86 18.26 0.15
CA LEU A 487 -3.74 19.29 0.69
C LEU A 487 -3.12 19.97 1.91
N ILE A 488 -2.59 19.19 2.85
CA ILE A 488 -1.92 19.71 4.04
C ILE A 488 -0.72 20.58 3.67
N HIS A 489 0.10 20.14 2.72
CA HIS A 489 1.25 20.91 2.27
C HIS A 489 0.81 22.27 1.69
N ALA A 490 -0.22 22.28 0.86
CA ALA A 490 -0.76 23.50 0.29
C ALA A 490 -1.38 24.43 1.34
N ALA A 491 -2.21 23.87 2.24
CA ALA A 491 -2.91 24.63 3.27
C ALA A 491 -1.92 25.24 4.28
N SER A 492 -0.89 24.47 4.64
CA SER A 492 0.19 24.95 5.52
C SER A 492 0.93 26.13 4.90
N ARG A 493 1.31 26.04 3.61
CA ARG A 493 1.98 27.13 2.91
C ARG A 493 1.09 28.37 2.81
N LYS A 494 -0.19 28.21 2.46
CA LYS A 494 -1.14 29.33 2.40
C LYS A 494 -1.33 29.99 3.76
N TYR A 495 -1.52 29.22 4.82
CA TYR A 495 -1.67 29.73 6.18
C TYR A 495 -0.44 30.51 6.66
N LEU A 496 0.77 29.97 6.42
CA LEU A 496 2.03 30.62 6.75
C LEU A 496 2.22 31.93 5.98
N HIS A 497 1.85 31.95 4.70
CA HIS A 497 1.87 33.18 3.90
C HIS A 497 0.87 34.21 4.41
N ASP A 498 -0.39 33.85 4.56
CA ASP A 498 -1.47 34.80 4.85
C ASP A 498 -1.34 35.40 6.25
N THR A 499 -0.94 34.57 7.23
CA THR A 499 -0.82 34.95 8.64
C THR A 499 0.54 35.58 8.98
N TYR A 500 1.63 35.04 8.43
CA TYR A 500 2.99 35.43 8.82
C TYR A 500 3.78 36.17 7.74
N LYS A 501 3.20 36.35 6.55
CA LYS A 501 3.84 36.99 5.38
C LYS A 501 5.15 36.31 5.01
N ILE A 502 5.15 34.98 5.05
CA ILE A 502 6.25 34.10 4.64
C ILE A 502 6.14 33.83 3.14
N ASP A 503 7.27 33.85 2.45
CA ASP A 503 7.32 33.62 1.01
C ASP A 503 7.11 32.16 0.65
N ILE A 504 6.03 31.91 -0.08
CA ILE A 504 5.62 30.59 -0.57
C ILE A 504 6.70 29.96 -1.44
N GLN A 505 7.44 30.74 -2.22
CA GLN A 505 8.48 30.22 -3.12
C GLN A 505 9.75 29.81 -2.36
N ASN A 506 9.98 30.39 -1.18
CA ASN A 506 11.15 30.12 -0.34
C ASN A 506 10.84 29.23 0.87
N MET A 507 9.60 28.75 1.02
CA MET A 507 9.27 27.70 1.99
C MET A 507 9.80 26.35 1.50
N SER A 508 10.48 25.63 2.39
CA SER A 508 10.90 24.25 2.15
C SER A 508 10.06 23.29 3.00
N PHE A 509 10.17 21.99 2.73
CA PHE A 509 9.55 20.96 3.54
C PHE A 509 10.57 19.86 3.83
N SER A 510 10.35 19.11 4.90
CA SER A 510 11.12 17.90 5.21
C SER A 510 10.15 16.73 5.30
N ALA A 511 10.49 15.62 4.67
CA ALA A 511 9.67 14.40 4.63
C ALA A 511 10.53 13.13 4.68
N SER A 512 11.75 13.20 5.25
CA SER A 512 12.69 12.07 5.25
C SER A 512 12.19 10.87 6.07
N GLN A 513 11.33 11.10 7.07
CA GLN A 513 10.66 10.06 7.85
C GLN A 513 9.19 9.86 7.45
N MET A 514 8.84 10.16 6.21
CA MET A 514 7.52 9.82 5.66
C MET A 514 7.62 8.54 4.81
N TYR A 515 6.47 8.05 4.35
CA TYR A 515 6.43 7.01 3.32
C TYR A 515 7.29 7.42 2.10
N TYR A 516 8.07 6.48 1.54
CA TYR A 516 9.15 6.77 0.56
C TYR A 516 8.73 7.55 -0.70
N GLU A 517 7.43 7.59 -1.03
CA GLU A 517 6.90 8.34 -2.18
C GLU A 517 6.56 9.80 -1.84
N THR A 518 6.58 10.18 -0.57
CA THR A 518 6.08 11.48 -0.09
C THR A 518 6.89 12.64 -0.64
N ASP A 519 8.22 12.55 -0.64
CA ASP A 519 9.09 13.61 -1.16
C ASP A 519 8.78 13.90 -2.64
N MET A 520 8.66 12.85 -3.45
CA MET A 520 8.25 12.96 -4.85
C MET A 520 6.84 13.56 -4.99
N ALA A 521 5.90 13.14 -4.13
CA ALA A 521 4.52 13.63 -4.13
C ALA A 521 4.41 15.12 -3.78
N LEU A 522 5.22 15.60 -2.84
CA LEU A 522 5.20 16.99 -2.39
C LEU A 522 6.06 17.90 -3.29
N GLY A 523 7.13 17.38 -3.90
CA GLY A 523 8.04 18.16 -4.75
C GLY A 523 7.63 18.22 -6.23
N SER A 524 7.30 17.07 -6.84
CA SER A 524 7.00 17.01 -8.28
C SER A 524 5.53 17.27 -8.61
N TYR A 525 4.64 17.10 -7.63
CA TYR A 525 3.20 17.05 -7.83
C TYR A 525 2.43 17.94 -6.83
N SER A 526 3.06 19.03 -6.37
CA SER A 526 2.46 19.97 -5.42
C SER A 526 1.24 20.68 -6.00
N ILE A 527 0.24 20.94 -5.15
CA ILE A 527 -0.84 21.89 -5.43
C ILE A 527 -0.23 23.31 -5.54
N PRO A 528 -0.28 23.96 -6.72
CA PRO A 528 0.28 25.31 -6.88
C PRO A 528 -0.60 26.35 -6.17
N LEU A 529 0.05 27.36 -5.58
CA LEU A 529 -0.60 28.50 -4.92
C LEU A 529 -0.34 29.79 -5.71
N THR A 530 -1.29 30.72 -5.70
CA THR A 530 -1.10 32.09 -6.19
C THR A 530 -0.49 32.91 -5.06
N SER A 531 0.60 33.62 -5.35
CA SER A 531 1.05 34.72 -4.50
C SER A 531 0.80 36.02 -5.24
N GLU A 532 -0.14 36.82 -4.77
CA GLU A 532 -0.16 38.24 -5.14
C GLU A 532 1.12 38.90 -4.62
N GLU A 533 1.69 39.85 -5.38
CA GLU A 533 2.90 40.60 -5.02
C GLU A 533 2.66 41.45 -3.76
N THR A 534 2.63 40.80 -2.60
CA THR A 534 2.63 41.46 -1.30
C THR A 534 4.06 41.57 -0.78
N LYS A 535 4.34 42.56 0.08
CA LYS A 535 5.65 42.69 0.72
C LYS A 535 5.93 41.47 1.61
N VAL A 536 6.67 40.50 1.08
CA VAL A 536 6.99 39.26 1.79
C VAL A 536 8.31 39.37 2.56
N ARG A 537 8.41 38.69 3.71
CA ARG A 537 9.66 38.61 4.47
C ARG A 537 10.58 37.56 3.84
N LYS A 538 11.54 38.00 3.00
CA LYS A 538 12.54 37.13 2.33
C LYS A 538 13.49 36.32 3.25
N ARG A 539 13.43 36.49 4.58
CA ARG A 539 14.59 36.19 5.47
C ARG A 539 14.45 35.04 6.47
N LEU A 540 13.42 34.20 6.42
CA LEU A 540 13.40 32.98 7.24
C LEU A 540 12.95 31.78 6.39
N PRO A 541 13.82 30.79 6.15
CA PRO A 541 13.36 29.48 5.70
C PRO A 541 12.57 28.87 6.86
N ASN A 542 11.25 28.93 6.80
CA ASN A 542 10.39 28.12 7.64
C ASN A 542 10.08 26.83 6.88
N ASN A 543 10.17 25.71 7.59
CA ASN A 543 9.91 24.40 7.02
C ASN A 543 8.53 23.93 7.44
N VAL A 544 7.78 23.32 6.52
CA VAL A 544 6.66 22.47 6.90
C VAL A 544 7.22 21.08 7.12
N CYS A 545 7.27 20.64 8.37
CA CYS A 545 7.77 19.32 8.72
C CYS A 545 6.68 18.26 8.56
N PHE A 546 7.01 17.16 7.87
CA PHE A 546 6.20 15.95 7.74
C PHE A 546 6.97 14.77 8.32
N PHE A 547 6.33 14.00 9.21
CA PHE A 547 6.88 12.74 9.68
C PHE A 547 5.77 11.71 9.92
N ASP A 548 6.09 10.43 9.76
CA ASP A 548 5.20 9.30 10.05
C ASP A 548 5.47 8.83 11.48
N LEU A 549 4.44 8.81 12.32
CA LEU A 549 4.58 8.43 13.72
C LEU A 549 5.07 6.98 13.88
N ASN A 550 4.61 6.09 13.00
CA ASN A 550 5.05 4.71 12.96
C ASN A 550 5.83 4.49 11.65
N HIS A 551 6.88 5.28 11.46
CA HIS A 551 7.63 5.34 10.21
C HIS A 551 8.07 3.95 9.70
N CYS A 552 7.77 3.72 8.42
CA CYS A 552 8.24 2.59 7.64
C CYS A 552 9.76 2.71 7.35
N ASN A 553 10.63 2.25 8.25
CA ASN A 553 12.09 2.32 8.13
C ASN A 553 12.64 1.38 7.04
N THR A 554 12.52 1.77 5.77
CA THR A 554 12.96 0.96 4.63
C THR A 554 14.48 0.89 4.47
N THR A 555 15.21 1.84 5.04
CA THR A 555 16.68 1.92 4.96
C THR A 555 17.36 1.18 6.11
N GLN A 556 16.63 0.85 7.18
CA GLN A 556 17.15 0.20 8.39
C GLN A 556 18.17 1.09 9.13
N GLU A 557 18.08 2.42 8.94
CA GLU A 557 18.96 3.40 9.58
C GLU A 557 18.45 3.79 10.97
N ASP A 558 19.35 4.28 11.83
CA ASP A 558 19.00 4.82 13.14
C ASP A 558 18.07 6.02 12.99
N MET A 559 16.98 5.98 13.74
CA MET A 559 15.91 6.97 13.64
C MET A 559 16.12 8.12 14.62
N VAL A 560 15.88 9.34 14.14
CA VAL A 560 15.83 10.55 14.97
C VAL A 560 14.44 10.66 15.62
N ASN A 561 14.37 11.23 16.83
CA ASN A 561 13.11 11.44 17.54
C ASN A 561 12.16 12.37 16.77
N ALA A 562 10.89 12.01 16.65
CA ALA A 562 9.84 12.79 15.98
C ALA A 562 9.80 14.28 16.39
N ILE A 563 10.02 14.57 17.68
CA ILE A 563 10.03 15.93 18.20
C ILE A 563 11.19 16.73 17.59
N ASP A 564 12.33 16.10 17.37
CA ASP A 564 13.56 16.74 16.87
C ASP A 564 13.52 17.05 15.38
N PHE A 565 12.58 16.47 14.62
CA PHE A 565 12.29 16.86 13.25
C PHE A 565 11.63 18.22 13.11
N ILE A 566 10.95 18.68 14.15
CA ILE A 566 10.22 19.94 14.13
C ILE A 566 11.12 21.03 14.71
N ASP A 567 11.35 22.11 13.95
CA ASP A 567 12.10 23.25 14.44
C ASP A 567 11.31 23.92 15.57
N LYS A 568 12.02 24.41 16.59
CA LYS A 568 11.41 25.15 17.71
C LYS A 568 10.66 26.41 17.25
N LYS A 569 10.89 26.90 16.04
CA LYS A 569 10.25 28.06 15.41
C LYS A 569 9.03 27.70 14.57
N ASP A 570 8.83 26.42 14.24
CA ASP A 570 7.73 26.00 13.40
C ASP A 570 6.38 26.33 14.05
N LYS A 571 5.44 26.75 13.20
CA LYS A 571 4.07 27.10 13.59
C LYS A 571 3.09 25.97 13.30
N ILE A 572 3.44 25.14 12.33
CA ILE A 572 2.60 24.06 11.82
C ILE A 572 3.47 22.84 11.53
N CYS A 573 2.94 21.66 11.80
CA CYS A 573 3.56 20.39 11.41
C CYS A 573 2.48 19.40 10.96
N ALA A 574 2.92 18.38 10.23
CA ALA A 574 2.10 17.33 9.68
C ALA A 574 2.59 15.96 10.15
N VAL A 575 1.68 15.12 10.65
CA VAL A 575 1.98 13.80 11.21
C VAL A 575 1.16 12.74 10.49
N ASP A 576 1.80 11.76 9.84
CA ASP A 576 1.09 10.56 9.40
C ASP A 576 0.82 9.67 10.63
N VAL A 577 -0.45 9.32 10.82
CA VAL A 577 -0.95 8.52 11.95
C VAL A 577 -1.69 7.29 11.46
N THR A 578 -1.51 6.89 10.21
CA THR A 578 -2.27 5.79 9.59
C THR A 578 -2.12 4.46 10.35
N SER A 579 -0.98 4.23 11.01
CA SER A 579 -0.70 3.01 11.77
C SER A 579 -0.71 3.22 13.29
N ALA A 580 -1.20 4.36 13.77
CA ALA A 580 -1.17 4.74 15.17
C ALA A 580 -2.52 4.49 15.85
N THR A 581 -2.49 3.94 17.06
CA THR A 581 -3.66 3.88 17.94
C THR A 581 -4.08 5.28 18.38
N THR A 582 -5.32 5.46 18.83
CA THR A 582 -5.78 6.76 19.35
C THR A 582 -4.90 7.27 20.49
N ARG A 583 -4.35 6.36 21.30
CA ARG A 583 -3.44 6.68 22.39
C ARG A 583 -2.09 7.21 21.90
N GLU A 584 -1.49 6.57 20.91
CA GLU A 584 -0.23 7.05 20.31
C GLU A 584 -0.41 8.42 19.67
N ILE A 585 -1.56 8.65 19.01
CA ILE A 585 -1.92 9.97 18.46
C ILE A 585 -2.03 11.00 19.58
N HIS A 586 -2.71 10.67 20.67
CA HIS A 586 -2.80 11.55 21.84
C HIS A 586 -1.42 11.91 22.40
N ASP A 587 -0.58 10.89 22.63
CA ASP A 587 0.73 11.06 23.26
C ASP A 587 1.67 11.91 22.40
N ILE A 588 1.64 11.76 21.07
CA ILE A 588 2.41 12.63 20.19
C ILE A 588 1.87 14.07 20.18
N LEU A 589 0.54 14.27 20.18
CA LEU A 589 -0.06 15.60 20.24
C LEU A 589 0.36 16.37 21.50
N VAL A 590 0.25 15.72 22.66
CA VAL A 590 0.67 16.29 23.95
C VAL A 590 2.17 16.61 23.93
N SER A 591 2.99 15.68 23.44
CA SER A 591 4.44 15.85 23.36
C SER A 591 4.84 17.00 22.45
N LEU A 592 4.26 17.10 21.26
CA LEU A 592 4.55 18.18 20.31
C LEU A 592 4.19 19.55 20.90
N PHE A 593 3.01 19.72 21.47
CA PHE A 593 2.65 21.00 22.07
C PHE A 593 3.48 21.34 23.33
N LYS A 594 3.93 20.33 24.09
CA LYS A 594 4.82 20.50 25.25
C LYS A 594 6.21 20.96 24.84
N TYR A 595 6.84 20.25 23.89
CA TYR A 595 8.25 20.42 23.55
C TYR A 595 8.49 21.40 22.40
N ARG A 596 7.43 21.78 21.67
CA ARG A 596 7.44 22.79 20.59
C ARG A 596 6.33 23.83 20.87
N PRO A 597 6.51 24.69 21.88
CA PRO A 597 5.46 25.61 22.34
C PRO A 597 5.01 26.64 21.30
N LYS A 598 5.82 26.90 20.26
CA LYS A 598 5.47 27.78 19.14
C LYS A 598 4.56 27.13 18.09
N LEU A 599 4.40 25.80 18.11
CA LEU A 599 3.40 25.13 17.28
C LEU A 599 2.01 25.61 17.66
N GLU A 600 1.27 26.05 16.66
CA GLU A 600 -0.11 26.50 16.77
C GLU A 600 -1.09 25.46 16.22
N ILE A 601 -0.64 24.71 15.21
CA ILE A 601 -1.44 23.74 14.47
C ILE A 601 -0.65 22.45 14.30
N ILE A 602 -1.28 21.32 14.61
CA ILE A 602 -0.81 19.98 14.27
C ILE A 602 -1.84 19.38 13.32
N LEU A 603 -1.40 19.00 12.12
CA LEU A 603 -2.23 18.33 11.12
C LEU A 603 -1.89 16.84 11.16
N THR A 604 -2.89 15.98 11.25
CA THR A 604 -2.68 14.54 11.18
C THR A 604 -3.28 13.96 9.90
N ILE A 605 -2.59 13.00 9.32
CA ILE A 605 -3.01 12.27 8.11
C ILE A 605 -3.31 10.83 8.49
N SER A 606 -4.46 10.34 8.04
CA SER A 606 -4.72 8.91 8.02
C SER A 606 -5.19 8.49 6.64
N SER A 607 -4.72 7.34 6.17
CA SER A 607 -5.43 6.59 5.14
C SER A 607 -6.62 5.92 5.80
N GLY A 608 -7.83 6.39 5.50
CA GLY A 608 -9.11 5.84 5.97
C GLY A 608 -9.46 4.44 5.50
N LEU A 609 -8.47 3.77 4.91
CA LEU A 609 -8.52 2.36 4.58
C LEU A 609 -8.09 1.54 5.78
N LYS A 610 -7.97 0.22 5.57
CA LYS A 610 -7.26 -0.67 6.49
C LYS A 610 -8.09 -0.91 7.76
N ASN A 611 -7.51 -0.62 8.93
CA ASN A 611 -8.12 -0.83 10.24
C ASN A 611 -9.31 0.11 10.51
N GLU A 612 -9.41 1.27 9.83
CA GLU A 612 -10.59 2.14 9.93
C GLU A 612 -11.89 1.48 9.41
N GLN A 613 -11.76 0.33 8.73
CA GLN A 613 -12.85 -0.50 8.19
C GLN A 613 -12.65 -1.98 8.53
N ALA A 614 -12.11 -2.29 9.72
CA ALA A 614 -11.90 -3.68 10.17
C ALA A 614 -11.13 -4.56 9.16
N MET A 615 -10.16 -3.97 8.46
CA MET A 615 -9.34 -4.62 7.44
C MET A 615 -10.05 -4.95 6.11
N ALA A 616 -11.24 -4.36 5.88
CA ALA A 616 -12.05 -4.61 4.70
C ALA A 616 -11.61 -3.84 3.44
N ASP A 617 -11.06 -2.62 3.57
CA ASP A 617 -10.54 -1.86 2.42
C ASP A 617 -11.55 -1.78 1.23
N TYR A 618 -12.83 -1.52 1.53
CA TYR A 618 -13.92 -1.39 0.54
C TYR A 618 -14.39 0.04 0.32
N ASN A 619 -13.93 0.99 1.14
CA ASN A 619 -14.30 2.39 1.00
C ASN A 619 -13.06 3.29 1.08
N PRO A 620 -12.34 3.53 -0.01
CA PRO A 620 -11.15 4.36 0.01
C PRO A 620 -11.40 5.83 0.30
N TYR A 621 -10.69 6.35 1.31
CA TYR A 621 -10.59 7.78 1.59
C TYR A 621 -9.27 8.11 2.32
N GLY A 622 -8.90 9.38 2.33
CA GLY A 622 -7.93 9.98 3.22
C GLY A 622 -8.61 10.91 4.22
N THR A 623 -7.97 11.08 5.36
CA THR A 623 -8.45 11.93 6.44
C THR A 623 -7.38 12.95 6.81
N VAL A 624 -7.78 14.21 6.93
CA VAL A 624 -6.98 15.26 7.57
C VAL A 624 -7.71 15.65 8.86
N ARG A 625 -7.08 15.48 10.02
CA ARG A 625 -7.55 16.07 11.28
C ARG A 625 -6.67 17.26 11.64
N ILE A 626 -7.31 18.34 12.06
CA ILE A 626 -6.66 19.58 12.45
C ILE A 626 -6.76 19.67 13.96
N PHE A 627 -5.65 19.91 14.65
CA PHE A 627 -5.61 20.20 16.08
C PHE A 627 -4.94 21.56 16.25
N ALA A 628 -5.67 22.55 16.76
CA ALA A 628 -5.17 23.92 16.86
C ALA A 628 -5.35 24.50 18.27
N LYS A 629 -4.43 25.37 18.68
CA LYS A 629 -4.50 26.10 19.97
C LYS A 629 -5.55 27.22 19.98
N SER A 630 -6.04 27.65 18.82
CA SER A 630 -7.08 28.66 18.68
C SER A 630 -8.10 28.27 17.62
N ARG A 631 -9.35 28.66 17.86
CA ARG A 631 -10.48 28.44 16.93
C ARG A 631 -10.28 29.18 15.61
N GLU A 632 -9.71 30.38 15.64
CA GLU A 632 -9.39 31.14 14.42
C GLU A 632 -8.41 30.40 13.51
N SER A 633 -7.33 29.83 14.07
CA SER A 633 -6.36 29.05 13.29
C SER A 633 -6.96 27.76 12.74
N LEU A 634 -7.81 27.09 13.53
CA LEU A 634 -8.56 25.92 13.12
C LEU A 634 -9.44 26.22 11.90
N ASP A 635 -10.29 27.24 12.00
CA ASP A 635 -11.27 27.61 10.98
C ASP A 635 -10.57 28.04 9.69
N ARG A 636 -9.51 28.85 9.76
CA ARG A 636 -8.73 29.26 8.58
C ARG A 636 -8.15 28.08 7.80
N ILE A 637 -7.56 27.09 8.48
CA ILE A 637 -7.03 25.89 7.81
C ILE A 637 -8.17 25.05 7.25
N TYR A 638 -9.22 24.84 8.03
CA TYR A 638 -10.37 24.03 7.62
C TYR A 638 -11.02 24.60 6.35
N ASP A 639 -11.30 25.91 6.33
CA ASP A 639 -11.89 26.60 5.18
C ASP A 639 -10.97 26.55 3.96
N THR A 640 -9.64 26.68 4.16
CA THR A 640 -8.65 26.54 3.08
C THR A 640 -8.66 25.13 2.49
N LEU A 641 -8.74 24.09 3.32
CA LEU A 641 -8.80 22.70 2.85
C LEU A 641 -10.09 22.43 2.07
N LEU A 642 -11.23 22.97 2.53
CA LEU A 642 -12.50 22.88 1.81
C LEU A 642 -12.45 23.60 0.47
N ASP A 643 -11.90 24.82 0.42
CA ASP A 643 -11.74 25.61 -0.81
C ASP A 643 -10.91 24.86 -1.86
N PHE A 644 -9.81 24.21 -1.44
CA PHE A 644 -9.00 23.41 -2.36
C PHE A 644 -9.73 22.19 -2.94
N GLU A 645 -10.58 21.52 -2.17
CA GLU A 645 -11.38 20.41 -2.72
C GLU A 645 -12.54 20.88 -3.58
N GLN A 646 -13.19 21.98 -3.20
CA GLN A 646 -14.23 22.61 -4.00
C GLN A 646 -13.69 23.07 -5.36
N THR A 647 -12.52 23.71 -5.36
CA THR A 647 -11.80 24.14 -6.58
C THR A 647 -11.39 22.95 -7.44
N ALA A 648 -11.06 21.82 -6.81
CA ALA A 648 -10.74 20.57 -7.52
C ALA A 648 -11.99 19.88 -8.11
N GLY A 649 -13.19 20.35 -7.80
CA GLY A 649 -14.45 19.68 -8.17
C GLY A 649 -14.66 18.36 -7.44
N TYR A 650 -13.93 18.09 -6.34
CA TYR A 650 -14.00 16.82 -5.64
C TYR A 650 -15.05 16.86 -4.53
N ARG A 651 -15.91 15.82 -4.49
CA ARG A 651 -16.87 15.58 -3.41
C ARG A 651 -16.94 14.09 -3.14
N HIS A 652 -16.76 13.64 -1.89
CA HIS A 652 -17.05 12.25 -1.55
C HIS A 652 -18.55 11.99 -1.65
N SER A 653 -18.93 10.82 -2.17
CA SER A 653 -20.33 10.44 -2.29
C SER A 653 -20.97 10.19 -0.93
N LYS A 654 -22.28 10.44 -0.83
CA LYS A 654 -23.10 10.12 0.34
C LYS A 654 -22.97 8.65 0.73
N GLU A 655 -22.82 7.75 -0.25
CA GLU A 655 -22.62 6.31 -0.04
C GLU A 655 -21.34 6.01 0.74
N SER A 656 -20.23 6.66 0.36
CA SER A 656 -18.97 6.58 1.11
C SER A 656 -19.13 7.11 2.54
N HIS A 657 -19.85 8.21 2.72
CA HIS A 657 -20.13 8.78 4.04
C HIS A 657 -21.00 7.87 4.93
N LEU A 658 -22.01 7.19 4.36
CA LEU A 658 -22.85 6.22 5.09
C LEU A 658 -22.02 5.06 5.63
N ILE A 659 -21.12 4.51 4.82
CA ILE A 659 -20.19 3.45 5.25
C ILE A 659 -19.32 3.94 6.40
N ARG A 660 -18.75 5.14 6.28
CA ARG A 660 -17.88 5.73 7.33
C ARG A 660 -18.62 5.99 8.63
N LYS A 661 -19.86 6.48 8.58
CA LYS A 661 -20.70 6.66 9.77
C LYS A 661 -21.00 5.32 10.45
N SER A 662 -21.26 4.28 9.66
CA SER A 662 -21.46 2.91 10.18
C SER A 662 -20.18 2.39 10.85
N ALA A 663 -19.01 2.57 10.22
CA ALA A 663 -17.72 2.21 10.80
C ALA A 663 -17.40 2.96 12.10
N LYS A 664 -17.75 4.26 12.18
CA LYS A 664 -17.64 5.06 13.41
C LYS A 664 -18.50 4.47 14.54
N LEU A 665 -19.77 4.14 14.27
CA LEU A 665 -20.67 3.53 15.27
C LEU A 665 -20.18 2.15 15.74
N ALA A 666 -19.57 1.37 14.83
CA ALA A 666 -19.01 0.06 15.12
C ALA A 666 -17.66 0.11 15.87
N GLY A 667 -17.19 1.29 16.32
CA GLY A 667 -15.91 1.41 17.02
C GLY A 667 -14.67 1.18 16.14
N LEU A 668 -14.82 1.28 14.81
CA LEU A 668 -13.75 1.02 13.84
C LEU A 668 -12.98 2.27 13.43
N THR A 669 -13.53 3.47 13.66
CA THR A 669 -12.91 4.72 13.20
C THR A 669 -12.55 5.63 14.38
N PRO A 670 -11.32 6.19 14.42
CA PRO A 670 -10.94 7.16 15.44
C PRO A 670 -11.70 8.50 15.30
N THR A 671 -12.13 9.04 16.43
CA THR A 671 -12.81 10.34 16.56
C THR A 671 -11.87 11.38 17.17
N ASN A 672 -12.18 12.67 16.99
CA ASN A 672 -11.38 13.71 17.65
C ASN A 672 -11.51 13.62 19.17
N GLU A 673 -12.70 13.31 19.69
CA GLU A 673 -12.97 13.04 21.11
C GLU A 673 -12.09 11.92 21.69
N THR A 674 -12.03 10.76 21.05
CA THR A 674 -11.21 9.62 21.51
C THR A 674 -9.71 9.90 21.45
N ILE A 675 -9.28 10.76 20.54
CA ILE A 675 -7.87 11.20 20.45
C ILE A 675 -7.57 12.22 21.55
N LEU A 676 -8.44 13.20 21.80
CA LEU A 676 -8.19 14.27 22.77
C LEU A 676 -8.28 13.78 24.22
N SER A 677 -9.27 12.94 24.54
CA SER A 677 -9.45 12.37 25.88
C SER A 677 -8.28 11.48 26.32
N GLY A 678 -7.59 10.85 25.37
CA GLY A 678 -6.47 9.95 25.66
C GLY A 678 -6.84 8.74 26.52
N THR A 679 -8.13 8.41 26.63
CA THR A 679 -8.62 7.27 27.41
C THR A 679 -7.98 5.98 26.94
N ARG A 680 -7.57 5.14 27.89
CA ARG A 680 -7.23 3.75 27.58
C ARG A 680 -8.55 3.05 27.23
N PRO A 681 -8.70 2.44 26.04
CA PRO A 681 -9.76 1.47 25.86
C PRO A 681 -9.56 0.38 26.94
N ALA A 682 -10.67 -0.02 27.56
CA ALA A 682 -10.69 -0.94 28.70
C ALA A 682 -10.01 -2.29 28.41
#